data_AF-Q2W3E3-F1
#
_entry.id   AF-Q2W3E3-F1
#
_cell.length_a   1.000
_cell.length_b   1.000
_cell.length_c   1.000
_cell.angle_alpha   90.00
_cell.angle_beta   90.00
_cell.angle_gamma   90.00
#
_symmetry.space_group_name_H-M   'P 1'
#
loop_
_entity.id
_entity.type
_entity.pdbx_description
1 polymer ?
#
loop_
_entity_poly.entity_id
_entity_poly.type
_entity_poly.pdbx_seq_one_letter_code
_entity_poly.pdbx_strand_id
1 'polypeptide(L)'
;MLESLGVADLGADGDGEVKPGRVFVGVGQGQKGQEHLVLQSKLPQNVGGAHAIAQDGAVREHHPLGHAAGARGVDQAGGVGALLCRDDGLDGGLAALPQAEDRVPGMHVHAGRLGEGEGLHGNDGRRLGRAGGGGQHPLRQGPGRDDHQPRAAIVQDVQMVGHGIGGVGRHADAAGGHDGQIGQRPFGAVLGHQHDPVTLAEPQGAQAGRQGQHPGRGVAPGQGVPVSIGLVAQEWALAQAPGLPEKHGRQAGLRRELYLHTSKLPVRAMAPSLYCVATRRQRMTFVAPADDLGTLPEWDLSDLYPAPDSPELEADLQAADAAAQAFETAYAGKLAELPGAQFGAAIAEWERIGQIIYRAMSYAQLLYSGDVSDSERGRFYQGMQERVTGITTRTLFFTLEINRLDDTVLAEKLKSPETAHYASWLRDTRVFRPHQLSDEAEKMLHELHVVGTAAWNRLFDETMARLRFPLDGREVTSAEVLNCLSDKDGARRKAAAKSLGKVLGDNAPLFALITNTLAKEKEIEDKWRNYARPQSFRNLSNQVEDGVVDALVEAVKGCFPQLSHRYYKLKAKWFGVDVMDYWDRNAPLPDDDDRKYTWEQARDTVLGAYGAFSPDMAEVGKRFFDNNWIDAPVRPGKSPGAFAHPTVPTVHPYLLVNFLGKSRDVMTLAHELGHGVHQVLAGGQGLLMSDTPLTLAETASVFGEMLTFRAMLERETSPKSRRIMLASKVEDMINTVVRQVAFYQFESLLHDERRRGELSPERIGELWMSVQADSLGPAFRFDDEYRHFWTYIPHFVHSPFYVYAYAFGDCLVNSLYSVHAKGGLADFPAKYLDMLRAGGTLRHQDLLAPFGLDAGDPQFWRQGLDVVIGFIDELEAM
;
A
#
# COMPACT_ATOMS: atom_id res chain seq x y z
N MET A 1 -41.81 18.61 6.31
CA MET A 1 -40.70 17.72 5.88
C MET A 1 -40.97 16.26 6.28
N LEU A 2 -42.22 15.79 6.30
CA LEU A 2 -42.57 14.41 6.72
C LEU A 2 -43.58 13.72 5.80
N GLU A 3 -44.40 14.45 5.04
CA GLU A 3 -45.36 13.88 4.07
C GLU A 3 -44.68 13.09 2.94
N SER A 4 -43.45 13.47 2.57
CA SER A 4 -42.63 12.78 1.57
C SER A 4 -42.16 11.36 1.98
N LEU A 5 -42.43 10.94 3.22
CA LEU A 5 -42.11 9.61 3.75
C LEU A 5 -43.37 8.76 4.03
N GLY A 6 -44.56 9.24 3.68
CA GLY A 6 -45.80 8.46 3.76
C GLY A 6 -46.31 8.16 5.18
N VAL A 7 -45.81 8.87 6.20
CA VAL A 7 -46.36 8.84 7.56
C VAL A 7 -47.70 9.58 7.58
N ALA A 8 -48.69 9.04 8.31
CA ALA A 8 -49.98 9.70 8.56
C ALA A 8 -50.10 10.02 10.06
N ASP A 9 -50.52 11.23 10.37
CA ASP A 9 -50.90 11.64 11.73
C ASP A 9 -52.31 11.12 12.06
N LEU A 10 -52.54 10.77 13.33
CA LEU A 10 -53.83 10.33 13.87
C LEU A 10 -54.31 11.24 15.03
N GLY A 11 -53.84 12.49 15.05
CA GLY A 11 -54.27 13.53 15.99
C GLY A 11 -55.61 14.22 15.64
N ALA A 12 -56.18 13.99 14.46
CA ALA A 12 -57.45 14.59 14.03
C ALA A 12 -58.28 13.64 13.15
N ASP A 13 -59.60 13.75 13.29
CA ASP A 13 -60.69 13.05 12.60
C ASP A 13 -60.70 11.51 12.64
N GLY A 14 -61.81 10.96 13.15
CA GLY A 14 -62.10 9.53 13.15
C GLY A 14 -62.77 9.04 11.87
N ASP A 15 -62.91 7.72 11.76
CA ASP A 15 -63.59 6.97 10.68
C ASP A 15 -62.91 7.05 9.29
N GLY A 16 -61.88 6.23 9.08
CA GLY A 16 -61.26 5.97 7.78
C GLY A 16 -60.70 4.54 7.64
N GLU A 17 -60.79 3.94 6.45
CA GLU A 17 -60.40 2.53 6.21
C GLU A 17 -58.89 2.27 6.25
N VAL A 18 -58.49 1.15 6.84
CA VAL A 18 -57.09 0.68 6.90
C VAL A 18 -56.72 -0.09 5.64
N LYS A 19 -55.63 0.32 4.97
CA LYS A 19 -55.01 -0.43 3.86
C LYS A 19 -53.79 -1.23 4.33
N PRO A 20 -53.50 -2.43 3.77
CA PRO A 20 -52.36 -3.25 4.21
C PRO A 20 -51.00 -2.61 3.89
N GLY A 21 -49.97 -2.92 4.69
CA GLY A 21 -48.56 -2.66 4.33
C GLY A 21 -47.90 -1.42 4.95
N ARG A 22 -48.36 -0.93 6.11
CA ARG A 22 -47.67 0.11 6.88
C ARG A 22 -47.43 -0.30 8.34
N VAL A 23 -46.29 0.12 8.89
CA VAL A 23 -45.95 0.01 10.31
C VAL A 23 -46.38 1.29 11.01
N PHE A 24 -46.97 1.16 12.21
CA PHE A 24 -47.43 2.29 13.01
C PHE A 24 -46.56 2.44 14.28
N VAL A 25 -46.24 3.69 14.63
CA VAL A 25 -45.62 4.06 15.91
C VAL A 25 -46.46 5.19 16.51
N GLY A 26 -47.02 4.97 17.70
CA GLY A 26 -47.84 5.95 18.40
C GLY A 26 -47.12 6.52 19.62
N VAL A 27 -47.06 7.85 19.74
CA VAL A 27 -46.48 8.55 20.90
C VAL A 27 -47.59 8.97 21.85
N GLY A 28 -47.65 8.36 23.03
CA GLY A 28 -48.60 8.73 24.09
C GLY A 28 -47.93 9.59 25.17
N GLN A 29 -48.47 10.78 25.45
CA GLN A 29 -47.94 11.63 26.53
C GLN A 29 -48.27 11.08 27.92
N GLY A 30 -47.26 10.54 28.59
CA GLY A 30 -47.23 10.36 30.04
C GLY A 30 -46.68 11.59 30.76
N GLN A 31 -47.19 11.94 31.94
CA GLN A 31 -46.65 13.06 32.72
C GLN A 31 -45.20 12.76 33.18
N LYS A 32 -44.32 13.75 33.01
CA LYS A 32 -42.85 13.72 33.26
C LYS A 32 -41.96 13.08 32.19
N GLY A 33 -42.21 13.40 30.92
CA GLY A 33 -41.13 13.85 30.02
C GLY A 33 -39.97 12.88 29.76
N GLN A 34 -40.26 11.59 29.57
CA GLN A 34 -39.36 10.64 28.91
C GLN A 34 -40.15 9.86 27.86
N GLU A 35 -39.56 9.69 26.67
CA GLU A 35 -40.18 9.00 25.54
C GLU A 35 -39.70 7.54 25.49
N HIS A 36 -40.64 6.60 25.27
CA HIS A 36 -40.35 5.18 25.10
C HIS A 36 -41.22 4.60 23.98
N LEU A 37 -40.63 3.78 23.11
CA LEU A 37 -41.40 2.97 22.16
C LEU A 37 -42.21 1.90 22.90
N VAL A 38 -43.47 1.72 22.51
CA VAL A 38 -44.35 0.65 23.00
C VAL A 38 -44.90 -0.16 21.83
N LEU A 39 -44.51 -1.43 21.74
CA LEU A 39 -45.11 -2.41 20.83
C LEU A 39 -46.27 -3.13 21.52
N GLN A 40 -47.51 -2.89 21.07
CA GLN A 40 -48.65 -3.71 21.48
C GLN A 40 -48.88 -4.86 20.49
N SER A 41 -48.91 -6.08 21.00
CA SER A 41 -49.06 -7.31 20.22
C SER A 41 -50.44 -7.95 20.38
N LYS A 42 -51.37 -7.64 19.46
CA LYS A 42 -52.61 -8.43 19.27
C LYS A 42 -52.99 -8.55 17.79
N LEU A 43 -52.91 -9.76 17.26
CA LEU A 43 -53.50 -10.18 15.99
C LEU A 43 -54.09 -11.59 16.16
N PRO A 44 -55.38 -11.81 15.85
CA PRO A 44 -55.96 -13.15 15.87
C PRO A 44 -55.68 -13.90 14.55
N GLN A 45 -54.88 -14.96 14.67
CA GLN A 45 -54.99 -16.26 13.99
C GLN A 45 -55.74 -16.35 12.64
N ASN A 46 -55.02 -16.83 11.62
CA ASN A 46 -55.52 -17.94 10.80
C ASN A 46 -54.36 -18.89 10.47
N VAL A 47 -54.63 -20.20 10.29
CA VAL A 47 -53.66 -21.26 10.65
C VAL A 47 -53.45 -22.32 9.55
N GLY A 48 -52.19 -22.71 9.35
CA GLY A 48 -51.77 -23.91 8.62
C GLY A 48 -50.24 -23.90 8.34
N GLY A 49 -49.39 -24.75 8.94
CA GLY A 49 -49.65 -25.81 9.92
C GLY A 49 -48.47 -26.10 10.87
N ALA A 50 -48.64 -27.10 11.74
CA ALA A 50 -47.77 -27.51 12.86
C ALA A 50 -46.65 -28.52 12.46
N HIS A 51 -45.65 -28.94 13.26
CA HIS A 51 -45.07 -28.64 14.61
C HIS A 51 -43.64 -29.27 14.66
N ALA A 52 -42.75 -29.20 15.68
CA ALA A 52 -42.61 -28.59 17.02
C ALA A 52 -41.08 -28.33 17.27
N ILE A 53 -40.53 -27.55 18.21
CA ILE A 53 -40.91 -27.00 19.55
C ILE A 53 -40.57 -27.91 20.76
N ALA A 54 -39.33 -27.80 21.30
CA ALA A 54 -38.95 -27.86 22.73
C ALA A 54 -37.40 -27.84 22.90
N GLN A 55 -36.73 -27.23 23.90
CA GLN A 55 -37.06 -26.28 24.99
C GLN A 55 -35.70 -25.56 25.35
N ASP A 56 -35.61 -24.24 25.60
CA ASP A 56 -35.99 -23.47 26.81
C ASP A 56 -35.16 -23.85 28.07
N GLY A 57 -34.59 -22.97 28.91
CA GLY A 57 -34.53 -21.49 29.02
C GLY A 57 -33.70 -21.10 30.29
N ALA A 58 -33.51 -19.84 30.75
CA ALA A 58 -33.78 -18.50 30.21
C ALA A 58 -33.13 -17.38 31.11
N VAL A 59 -32.72 -16.24 30.50
CA VAL A 59 -32.66 -14.85 31.05
C VAL A 59 -31.85 -14.52 32.34
N ARG A 60 -30.88 -13.57 32.22
CA ARG A 60 -30.87 -12.30 33.00
C ARG A 60 -29.91 -11.23 32.47
N GLU A 61 -30.40 -9.99 32.38
CA GLU A 61 -29.62 -8.78 32.09
C GLU A 61 -29.12 -8.13 33.39
N HIS A 62 -27.99 -7.40 33.35
CA HIS A 62 -27.75 -6.21 34.17
C HIS A 62 -26.54 -5.39 33.65
N HIS A 63 -26.76 -4.09 33.44
CA HIS A 63 -25.74 -3.03 33.40
C HIS A 63 -26.18 -1.94 34.39
N PRO A 64 -25.28 -1.09 34.95
CA PRO A 64 -24.55 -0.08 34.17
C PRO A 64 -23.09 0.16 34.64
N LEU A 65 -22.55 1.36 34.39
CA LEU A 65 -21.16 1.82 34.52
C LEU A 65 -20.70 2.12 35.97
N GLY A 66 -19.38 2.08 36.24
CA GLY A 66 -18.78 2.57 37.49
C GLY A 66 -17.24 2.48 37.54
N HIS A 67 -16.58 3.50 38.12
CA HIS A 67 -15.11 3.67 38.10
C HIS A 67 -14.33 2.95 39.25
N ALA A 68 -13.13 2.49 38.88
CA ALA A 68 -11.86 2.60 39.62
C ALA A 68 -11.57 1.78 40.91
N ALA A 69 -10.27 1.76 41.24
CA ALA A 69 -9.58 1.10 42.37
C ALA A 69 -9.58 -0.44 42.37
N GLY A 70 -8.50 -1.02 42.89
CA GLY A 70 -8.33 -2.48 42.96
C GLY A 70 -7.38 -2.90 44.10
N ALA A 71 -7.43 -4.18 44.46
CA ALA A 71 -6.54 -4.77 45.46
C ALA A 71 -6.29 -6.26 45.21
N ARG A 72 -5.16 -6.72 45.76
CA ARG A 72 -4.57 -8.06 45.67
C ARG A 72 -5.53 -9.21 46.05
N GLY A 73 -5.66 -10.17 45.14
CA GLY A 73 -5.51 -11.64 45.27
C GLY A 73 -5.87 -12.43 46.54
N VAL A 74 -6.20 -13.71 46.33
CA VAL A 74 -5.73 -14.89 47.10
C VAL A 74 -6.16 -16.16 46.33
N ASP A 75 -5.40 -17.24 46.44
CA ASP A 75 -5.65 -18.53 45.78
C ASP A 75 -6.87 -19.29 46.34
N GLN A 76 -7.44 -20.20 45.56
CA GLN A 76 -7.29 -21.64 45.85
C GLN A 76 -7.72 -22.55 44.69
N ALA A 77 -7.20 -23.78 44.71
CA ALA A 77 -7.50 -24.83 43.73
C ALA A 77 -8.69 -25.70 44.17
N GLY A 78 -9.38 -26.30 43.19
CA GLY A 78 -10.45 -27.27 43.43
C GLY A 78 -10.67 -28.17 42.20
N GLY A 79 -10.13 -29.39 42.25
CA GLY A 79 -10.41 -30.45 41.27
C GLY A 79 -11.22 -31.59 41.90
N VAL A 80 -11.42 -32.68 41.14
CA VAL A 80 -12.26 -33.86 41.46
C VAL A 80 -13.78 -33.58 41.31
N GLY A 81 -14.59 -34.45 40.69
CA GLY A 81 -14.26 -35.75 40.09
C GLY A 81 -15.43 -36.43 39.35
N ALA A 82 -15.21 -37.69 38.95
CA ALA A 82 -15.97 -38.42 37.93
C ALA A 82 -17.26 -39.14 38.39
N LEU A 83 -18.10 -39.51 37.40
CA LEU A 83 -19.08 -40.60 37.38
C LEU A 83 -19.08 -41.14 35.92
N LEU A 84 -18.62 -42.36 35.59
CA LEU A 84 -19.12 -43.73 35.87
C LEU A 84 -20.30 -44.21 34.98
N CYS A 85 -19.98 -45.01 33.95
CA CYS A 85 -20.45 -46.39 33.67
C CYS A 85 -19.57 -46.96 32.52
N ARG A 86 -19.00 -48.17 32.54
CA ARG A 86 -19.48 -49.54 32.83
C ARG A 86 -20.35 -50.16 31.72
N ASP A 87 -20.13 -51.41 31.29
CA ASP A 87 -18.98 -52.33 31.43
C ASP A 87 -19.14 -53.54 30.46
N ASP A 88 -18.20 -54.50 30.52
CA ASP A 88 -18.28 -55.92 30.06
C ASP A 88 -18.10 -56.29 28.55
N GLY A 89 -17.20 -57.25 28.30
CA GLY A 89 -16.96 -57.85 26.96
C GLY A 89 -15.58 -58.52 26.75
N LEU A 90 -15.23 -59.56 27.52
CA LEU A 90 -13.99 -60.37 27.36
C LEU A 90 -14.09 -61.29 26.11
N ASP A 91 -13.04 -61.84 25.48
CA ASP A 91 -11.80 -62.46 26.03
C ASP A 91 -10.82 -62.90 24.90
N GLY A 92 -9.59 -63.32 25.27
CA GLY A 92 -8.77 -64.28 24.49
C GLY A 92 -7.82 -63.77 23.38
N GLY A 93 -6.62 -64.36 23.29
CA GLY A 93 -5.69 -64.17 22.16
C GLY A 93 -4.45 -65.09 22.23
N LEU A 94 -3.80 -65.38 21.08
CA LEU A 94 -2.47 -66.03 20.99
C LEU A 94 -1.92 -66.10 19.54
N ALA A 95 -0.58 -66.25 19.44
CA ALA A 95 0.22 -66.88 18.38
C ALA A 95 0.50 -66.19 17.00
N ALA A 96 1.79 -65.84 16.83
CA ALA A 96 2.70 -66.17 15.71
C ALA A 96 2.61 -65.51 14.30
N LEU A 97 3.80 -65.43 13.68
CA LEU A 97 4.16 -64.97 12.31
C LEU A 97 4.24 -66.19 11.34
N PRO A 98 4.54 -66.08 10.00
CA PRO A 98 4.92 -64.91 9.19
C PRO A 98 4.31 -64.78 7.76
N GLN A 99 4.59 -63.63 7.11
CA GLN A 99 4.83 -63.38 5.67
C GLN A 99 3.80 -63.71 4.53
N ALA A 100 3.63 -62.68 3.67
CA ALA A 100 3.59 -62.69 2.19
C ALA A 100 2.26 -62.55 1.39
N GLU A 101 2.44 -61.96 0.19
CA GLU A 101 1.59 -61.87 -1.03
C GLU A 101 0.34 -60.95 -1.12
N ASP A 102 0.55 -59.84 -1.83
CA ASP A 102 -0.21 -59.30 -3.00
C ASP A 102 -1.74 -59.01 -3.01
N ARG A 103 -2.03 -57.74 -3.35
CA ARG A 103 -3.07 -57.19 -4.28
C ARG A 103 -4.53 -56.98 -3.85
N VAL A 104 -4.92 -55.68 -3.95
CA VAL A 104 -6.14 -55.16 -4.66
C VAL A 104 -7.50 -55.44 -3.97
N PRO A 105 -8.51 -54.53 -3.94
CA PRO A 105 -8.79 -53.44 -4.90
C PRO A 105 -9.02 -52.03 -4.30
N GLY A 106 -9.10 -51.03 -5.19
CA GLY A 106 -9.85 -49.79 -4.95
C GLY A 106 -11.26 -49.88 -5.55
N MET A 107 -12.21 -49.10 -5.04
CA MET A 107 -13.57 -49.04 -5.60
C MET A 107 -14.16 -47.62 -5.53
N HIS A 108 -14.62 -47.11 -6.67
CA HIS A 108 -15.46 -45.91 -6.76
C HIS A 108 -16.90 -46.21 -6.28
N VAL A 109 -17.68 -45.17 -5.96
CA VAL A 109 -19.16 -45.03 -6.09
C VAL A 109 -19.54 -43.66 -5.50
N HIS A 110 -20.38 -42.80 -6.09
CA HIS A 110 -20.99 -42.79 -7.43
C HIS A 110 -21.09 -41.34 -7.94
N ALA A 111 -20.95 -41.14 -9.25
CA ALA A 111 -21.61 -40.04 -9.96
C ALA A 111 -22.81 -40.60 -10.75
N GLY A 112 -23.82 -39.77 -11.02
CA GLY A 112 -25.02 -40.14 -11.78
C GLY A 112 -25.31 -39.14 -12.91
N ARG A 113 -25.40 -39.64 -14.14
CA ARG A 113 -25.94 -38.91 -15.31
C ARG A 113 -27.39 -39.32 -15.56
N LEU A 114 -28.13 -38.44 -16.25
CA LEU A 114 -28.96 -38.72 -17.45
C LEU A 114 -29.49 -37.37 -17.97
N GLY A 115 -29.72 -37.12 -19.26
CA GLY A 115 -29.57 -37.98 -20.44
C GLY A 115 -29.21 -37.18 -21.71
N GLU A 116 -29.41 -37.78 -22.88
CA GLU A 116 -28.86 -37.33 -24.17
C GLU A 116 -29.86 -36.57 -25.06
N GLY A 117 -29.36 -35.87 -26.10
CA GLY A 117 -30.16 -35.22 -27.14
C GLY A 117 -29.27 -34.72 -28.30
N GLU A 118 -29.64 -35.02 -29.55
CA GLU A 118 -28.82 -34.83 -30.76
C GLU A 118 -29.17 -33.53 -31.54
N GLY A 119 -28.26 -33.10 -32.45
CA GLY A 119 -28.51 -32.06 -33.47
C GLY A 119 -27.31 -31.11 -33.66
N LEU A 120 -26.32 -31.39 -34.53
CA LEU A 120 -26.30 -31.25 -36.01
C LEU A 120 -26.20 -29.80 -36.55
N HIS A 121 -24.98 -29.44 -37.00
CA HIS A 121 -24.62 -28.33 -37.93
C HIS A 121 -24.95 -26.87 -37.48
N GLY A 122 -24.27 -25.83 -37.99
CA GLY A 122 -23.21 -25.79 -39.00
C GLY A 122 -22.58 -24.38 -39.17
N ASN A 123 -21.62 -24.28 -40.10
CA ASN A 123 -20.69 -23.15 -40.28
C ASN A 123 -21.28 -21.88 -40.93
N ASP A 124 -20.53 -20.77 -40.78
CA ASP A 124 -20.43 -19.58 -41.66
C ASP A 124 -21.64 -18.64 -41.89
N GLY A 125 -21.34 -17.33 -42.03
CA GLY A 125 -22.32 -16.33 -42.51
C GLY A 125 -21.87 -14.86 -42.39
N ARG A 126 -21.40 -14.24 -43.48
CA ARG A 126 -21.02 -12.81 -43.53
C ARG A 126 -22.17 -11.89 -43.97
N ARG A 127 -22.27 -10.72 -43.32
CA ARG A 127 -22.60 -9.37 -43.88
C ARG A 127 -24.00 -9.06 -44.47
N LEU A 128 -24.34 -7.77 -44.34
CA LEU A 128 -25.31 -6.95 -45.11
C LEU A 128 -26.83 -7.15 -44.87
N GLY A 129 -27.56 -6.03 -44.74
CA GLY A 129 -29.04 -5.98 -44.72
C GLY A 129 -29.57 -4.66 -44.16
N ARG A 130 -30.13 -3.77 -45.00
CA ARG A 130 -30.52 -2.39 -44.64
C ARG A 130 -32.05 -2.22 -44.53
N ALA A 131 -32.46 -1.33 -43.61
CA ALA A 131 -33.68 -0.49 -43.63
C ALA A 131 -35.07 -1.09 -43.33
N GLY A 132 -35.98 -0.28 -42.75
CA GLY A 132 -37.42 -0.60 -42.71
C GLY A 132 -38.38 0.16 -41.77
N GLY A 133 -38.28 1.49 -41.56
CA GLY A 133 -39.31 2.28 -40.85
C GLY A 133 -39.37 2.11 -39.31
N GLY A 134 -40.13 2.93 -38.56
CA GLY A 134 -40.87 4.14 -38.97
C GLY A 134 -42.00 4.50 -38.00
N GLY A 135 -41.81 5.51 -37.15
CA GLY A 135 -42.85 5.97 -36.20
C GLY A 135 -42.54 7.35 -35.61
N GLN A 136 -43.29 8.37 -36.02
CA GLN A 136 -43.27 9.73 -35.46
C GLN A 136 -44.64 10.05 -34.87
N HIS A 137 -44.69 10.74 -33.71
CA HIS A 137 -45.45 12.00 -33.49
C HIS A 137 -45.33 12.48 -32.00
N PRO A 138 -45.62 13.77 -31.67
CA PRO A 138 -44.62 14.57 -30.95
C PRO A 138 -45.16 15.53 -29.86
N LEU A 139 -44.31 16.50 -29.47
CA LEU A 139 -44.59 17.80 -28.83
C LEU A 139 -44.92 17.82 -27.32
N ARG A 140 -44.00 18.43 -26.54
CA ARG A 140 -44.09 19.89 -26.27
C ARG A 140 -42.76 20.48 -25.77
N GLN A 141 -42.58 21.78 -26.04
CA GLN A 141 -41.56 22.62 -25.41
C GLN A 141 -42.21 23.54 -24.37
N GLY A 142 -41.45 23.96 -23.35
CA GLY A 142 -41.82 24.98 -22.37
C GLY A 142 -40.61 25.25 -21.45
N PRO A 143 -40.14 26.50 -21.28
CA PRO A 143 -38.87 26.78 -20.64
C PRO A 143 -38.97 26.92 -19.11
N GLY A 144 -37.92 26.45 -18.42
CA GLY A 144 -37.60 26.80 -17.03
C GLY A 144 -36.17 27.36 -16.96
N ARG A 145 -35.92 28.27 -16.03
CA ARG A 145 -34.63 28.97 -15.84
C ARG A 145 -34.00 28.61 -14.51
N ASP A 146 -32.68 28.77 -14.47
CA ASP A 146 -31.83 29.09 -13.31
C ASP A 146 -31.98 28.22 -12.06
N ASP A 147 -31.02 27.30 -11.87
CA ASP A 147 -30.25 27.24 -10.62
C ASP A 147 -28.89 26.57 -10.84
N HIS A 148 -27.84 27.39 -11.08
CA HIS A 148 -26.49 26.90 -11.34
C HIS A 148 -25.65 26.85 -10.05
N GLN A 149 -25.48 25.65 -9.50
CA GLN A 149 -24.42 25.32 -8.54
C GLN A 149 -23.79 23.98 -8.94
N PRO A 150 -22.45 23.88 -9.11
CA PRO A 150 -21.78 22.60 -9.26
C PRO A 150 -22.01 21.74 -8.01
N ARG A 151 -22.62 20.58 -8.16
CA ARG A 151 -22.83 19.64 -7.04
C ARG A 151 -21.59 18.77 -6.84
N ALA A 152 -21.36 18.39 -5.57
CA ALA A 152 -20.12 17.73 -5.14
C ALA A 152 -19.81 16.47 -5.96
N ALA A 153 -18.55 16.34 -6.33
CA ALA A 153 -18.07 15.47 -7.40
C ALA A 153 -17.22 14.31 -6.85
N ILE A 154 -17.55 13.11 -7.32
CA ILE A 154 -16.95 11.78 -7.07
C ILE A 154 -15.44 11.84 -6.79
N VAL A 155 -14.99 11.44 -5.59
CA VAL A 155 -13.57 11.52 -5.18
C VAL A 155 -12.78 10.21 -5.34
N GLN A 156 -13.43 9.05 -5.54
CA GLN A 156 -12.71 7.80 -5.80
C GLN A 156 -12.01 7.79 -7.18
N ASP A 157 -12.63 8.36 -8.22
CA ASP A 157 -11.93 8.62 -9.50
C ASP A 157 -10.81 9.68 -9.35
N VAL A 158 -10.95 10.61 -8.38
CA VAL A 158 -9.89 11.56 -8.01
C VAL A 158 -8.76 10.88 -7.23
N GLN A 159 -8.98 9.71 -6.62
CA GLN A 159 -7.87 8.95 -6.07
C GLN A 159 -6.98 8.40 -7.20
N MET A 160 -7.47 8.12 -8.41
CA MET A 160 -6.59 7.83 -9.56
C MET A 160 -5.79 9.08 -9.97
N VAL A 161 -6.47 10.20 -10.26
CA VAL A 161 -5.80 11.45 -10.72
C VAL A 161 -4.87 12.06 -9.65
N GLY A 162 -5.20 11.88 -8.37
CA GLY A 162 -4.42 12.34 -7.21
C GLY A 162 -3.38 11.33 -6.71
N HIS A 163 -3.50 10.03 -7.01
CA HIS A 163 -2.38 9.09 -6.87
C HIS A 163 -1.39 9.22 -8.04
N GLY A 164 -1.79 9.73 -9.21
CA GLY A 164 -0.82 10.22 -10.20
C GLY A 164 0.11 11.29 -9.61
N ILE A 165 -0.42 12.18 -8.76
CA ILE A 165 0.32 13.28 -8.10
C ILE A 165 1.21 12.82 -6.93
N GLY A 166 1.06 11.58 -6.41
CA GLY A 166 1.80 11.15 -5.21
C GLY A 166 1.83 9.65 -4.93
N GLY A 167 1.70 8.82 -5.97
CA GLY A 167 1.62 7.36 -5.91
C GLY A 167 2.82 6.67 -6.54
N VAL A 168 3.40 7.22 -7.61
CA VAL A 168 4.55 6.62 -8.30
C VAL A 168 5.75 6.41 -7.36
N GLY A 169 6.00 7.34 -6.43
CA GLY A 169 6.99 7.19 -5.36
C GLY A 169 6.62 6.25 -4.21
N ARG A 170 5.37 5.77 -4.12
CA ARG A 170 4.88 4.83 -3.07
C ARG A 170 4.74 3.38 -3.56
N HIS A 171 4.77 3.13 -4.87
CA HIS A 171 4.64 1.77 -5.41
C HIS A 171 5.97 0.98 -5.29
N ALA A 172 7.12 1.62 -5.52
CA ALA A 172 8.45 1.04 -5.34
C ALA A 172 8.75 0.61 -3.88
N ASP A 173 8.38 1.47 -2.90
CA ASP A 173 8.57 1.21 -1.46
C ASP A 173 7.95 -0.12 -1.00
N ALA A 174 6.81 -0.50 -1.58
CA ALA A 174 5.98 -1.60 -1.07
C ALA A 174 6.43 -3.00 -1.53
N ALA A 175 7.17 -3.11 -2.64
CA ALA A 175 7.74 -4.38 -3.09
C ALA A 175 9.04 -4.74 -2.32
N GLY A 176 9.97 -3.80 -2.24
CA GLY A 176 11.31 -4.05 -1.66
C GLY A 176 11.49 -3.66 -0.19
N GLY A 177 10.71 -2.69 0.32
CA GLY A 177 11.02 -2.00 1.58
C GLY A 177 10.81 -2.81 2.85
N HIS A 178 9.82 -3.70 2.90
CA HIS A 178 9.44 -4.41 4.12
C HIS A 178 10.47 -5.44 4.62
N ASP A 179 11.28 -6.00 3.73
CA ASP A 179 12.28 -7.05 4.02
C ASP A 179 13.72 -6.51 3.81
N GLY A 180 14.02 -5.27 4.29
CA GLY A 180 15.32 -4.64 4.00
C GLY A 180 15.87 -3.50 4.89
N GLN A 181 15.15 -2.97 5.89
CA GLN A 181 15.59 -1.78 6.64
C GLN A 181 15.54 -1.92 8.18
N ILE A 182 16.70 -2.09 8.81
CA ILE A 182 17.33 -1.13 9.77
C ILE A 182 18.55 -1.77 10.46
N GLY A 183 19.69 -1.06 10.43
CA GLY A 183 20.87 -1.31 11.27
C GLY A 183 21.88 -0.15 11.12
N GLN A 184 22.49 0.41 12.17
CA GLN A 184 22.42 0.10 13.61
C GLN A 184 22.27 1.37 14.49
N ARG A 185 21.97 1.16 15.78
CA ARG A 185 21.66 2.13 16.87
C ARG A 185 22.94 2.80 17.46
N PRO A 186 22.91 3.87 18.31
CA PRO A 186 21.91 4.10 19.38
C PRO A 186 21.45 5.56 19.70
N PHE A 187 20.57 5.66 20.69
CA PHE A 187 19.75 6.80 21.12
C PHE A 187 20.46 7.99 21.79
N GLY A 188 19.80 9.16 21.73
CA GLY A 188 19.91 10.26 22.71
C GLY A 188 18.62 11.10 22.70
N ALA A 189 18.07 11.45 23.87
CA ALA A 189 16.70 12.00 24.00
C ALA A 189 16.65 13.52 24.27
N VAL A 190 15.54 14.17 23.88
CA VAL A 190 15.15 15.52 24.33
C VAL A 190 13.66 15.54 24.69
N LEU A 191 13.37 15.42 26.00
CA LEU A 191 12.20 15.90 26.76
C LEU A 191 10.77 15.43 26.33
N GLY A 192 9.82 15.17 27.23
CA GLY A 192 9.87 15.14 28.69
C GLY A 192 9.05 16.24 29.38
N HIS A 193 7.80 15.91 29.71
CA HIS A 193 6.84 16.64 30.57
C HIS A 193 6.36 18.04 30.13
N GLN A 194 5.04 18.14 29.91
CA GLN A 194 4.16 18.96 30.75
C GLN A 194 2.78 18.29 30.85
N HIS A 195 1.99 18.66 31.86
CA HIS A 195 0.75 18.00 32.28
C HIS A 195 -0.44 18.96 32.22
N ASP A 196 -1.57 18.49 31.65
CA ASP A 196 -2.97 18.72 32.08
C ASP A 196 -3.53 20.18 32.19
N PRO A 197 -4.86 20.38 32.33
CA PRO A 197 -6.00 19.46 32.18
C PRO A 197 -7.05 19.91 31.14
N VAL A 198 -8.06 19.06 30.91
CA VAL A 198 -9.31 19.39 30.19
C VAL A 198 -10.40 19.86 31.17
N THR A 199 -11.16 20.90 30.81
CA THR A 199 -12.56 21.08 31.28
C THR A 199 -13.42 21.91 30.32
N LEU A 200 -14.75 21.72 30.39
CA LEU A 200 -15.75 22.25 29.45
C LEU A 200 -16.43 23.55 29.93
N ALA A 201 -16.97 24.33 28.99
CA ALA A 201 -18.06 25.28 29.21
C ALA A 201 -18.89 25.51 27.92
N GLU A 202 -20.21 25.67 28.04
CA GLU A 202 -21.16 25.85 26.94
C GLU A 202 -21.39 27.34 26.56
N PRO A 203 -21.91 27.65 25.35
CA PRO A 203 -22.02 29.03 24.87
C PRO A 203 -23.31 29.76 25.29
N GLN A 204 -23.16 30.98 25.79
CA GLN A 204 -24.16 32.06 25.83
C GLN A 204 -23.43 33.40 25.58
N GLY A 205 -23.98 34.41 24.90
CA GLY A 205 -25.20 34.44 24.10
C GLY A 205 -25.55 35.87 23.63
N ALA A 206 -25.74 36.04 22.31
CA ALA A 206 -26.44 37.15 21.62
C ALA A 206 -25.88 38.60 21.62
N GLN A 207 -26.19 39.30 20.51
CA GLN A 207 -26.20 40.77 20.28
C GLN A 207 -24.87 41.56 20.27
N ALA A 208 -24.75 42.75 19.67
CA ALA A 208 -25.18 43.27 18.33
C ALA A 208 -24.81 44.78 18.21
N GLY A 209 -24.20 45.20 17.09
CA GLY A 209 -23.91 46.62 16.74
C GLY A 209 -22.66 46.72 15.85
N ARG A 210 -22.63 47.39 14.67
CA ARG A 210 -22.84 48.84 14.38
C ARG A 210 -21.91 49.71 15.25
N GLN A 211 -20.99 50.55 14.74
CA GLN A 211 -20.56 51.05 13.41
C GLN A 211 -19.03 51.38 13.52
N GLY A 212 -18.23 51.72 12.50
CA GLY A 212 -18.41 51.83 11.05
C GLY A 212 -17.21 52.56 10.39
N GLN A 213 -17.08 52.47 9.06
CA GLN A 213 -16.32 53.35 8.12
C GLN A 213 -14.91 53.92 8.50
N HIS A 214 -13.88 53.39 7.81
CA HIS A 214 -12.93 54.08 6.90
C HIS A 214 -12.61 55.61 7.03
N PRO A 215 -11.48 56.08 6.45
CA PRO A 215 -10.13 55.47 6.32
C PRO A 215 -8.97 56.47 6.57
N GLY A 216 -7.70 56.04 6.56
CA GLY A 216 -6.56 56.96 6.65
C GLY A 216 -5.22 56.41 6.11
N ARG A 217 -4.63 57.11 5.13
CA ARG A 217 -3.21 56.98 4.71
C ARG A 217 -2.31 57.48 5.85
N GLY A 218 -1.06 57.06 6.04
CA GLY A 218 -0.15 56.18 5.27
C GLY A 218 1.31 56.54 5.63
N VAL A 219 2.28 56.16 4.78
CA VAL A 219 3.70 56.60 4.82
C VAL A 219 4.59 55.99 5.94
N ALA A 220 5.44 55.04 5.54
CA ALA A 220 6.75 54.74 6.14
C ALA A 220 7.83 55.64 5.47
N PRO A 221 9.14 55.67 5.86
CA PRO A 221 9.87 54.77 6.76
C PRO A 221 10.82 55.50 7.77
N GLY A 222 11.67 54.75 8.48
CA GLY A 222 12.82 55.30 9.22
C GLY A 222 13.56 54.26 10.09
N GLN A 223 14.83 54.00 9.79
CA GLN A 223 15.72 53.13 10.59
C GLN A 223 16.20 53.83 11.87
N GLY A 224 16.51 53.08 12.95
CA GLY A 224 16.97 53.69 14.21
C GLY A 224 17.33 52.75 15.37
N VAL A 225 18.27 51.83 15.17
CA VAL A 225 18.99 51.10 16.25
C VAL A 225 20.21 51.97 16.64
N PRO A 226 20.50 52.30 17.93
CA PRO A 226 21.18 51.34 18.82
C PRO A 226 21.09 51.54 20.38
N VAL A 227 21.55 50.51 21.14
CA VAL A 227 22.45 50.55 22.35
C VAL A 227 22.09 51.47 23.56
N SER A 228 22.25 51.12 24.85
CA SER A 228 22.50 49.90 25.67
C SER A 228 22.47 50.31 27.17
N ILE A 229 22.78 49.39 28.11
CA ILE A 229 23.10 49.61 29.57
C ILE A 229 21.84 49.85 30.45
N GLY A 230 21.71 49.30 31.68
CA GLY A 230 22.53 48.33 32.42
C GLY A 230 22.40 48.45 33.95
N LEU A 231 22.89 47.43 34.70
CA LEU A 231 22.82 47.29 36.18
C LEU A 231 21.37 47.14 36.74
N VAL A 232 21.08 46.67 37.97
CA VAL A 232 21.84 46.39 39.22
C VAL A 232 21.44 45.01 39.80
N ALA A 233 22.27 44.39 40.66
CA ALA A 233 21.93 43.18 41.43
C ALA A 233 21.78 43.48 42.95
N GLN A 234 21.03 42.65 43.68
CA GLN A 234 20.95 42.68 45.16
C GLN A 234 20.75 41.28 45.78
N GLU A 235 20.81 41.16 47.10
CA GLU A 235 21.45 40.03 47.80
C GLU A 235 20.72 39.52 49.08
N TRP A 236 21.06 38.29 49.51
CA TRP A 236 20.86 37.66 50.86
C TRP A 236 19.40 37.33 51.29
N ALA A 237 19.06 36.31 52.12
CA ALA A 237 19.76 35.73 53.27
C ALA A 237 19.23 34.33 53.73
N LEU A 238 20.14 33.52 54.30
CA LEU A 238 20.04 32.53 55.40
C LEU A 238 18.66 32.08 55.99
N ALA A 239 18.49 30.76 56.21
CA ALA A 239 18.35 30.17 57.58
C ALA A 239 18.25 28.61 57.66
N GLN A 240 19.16 28.01 58.44
CA GLN A 240 19.01 26.88 59.40
C GLN A 240 18.51 25.45 58.99
N ALA A 241 18.97 24.48 59.79
CA ALA A 241 18.64 23.03 59.86
C ALA A 241 18.31 22.69 61.36
N PRO A 242 18.15 21.44 61.89
CA PRO A 242 18.48 20.10 61.34
C PRO A 242 17.44 18.97 61.61
N GLY A 243 17.76 17.72 61.19
CA GLY A 243 17.04 16.49 61.58
C GLY A 243 17.69 15.18 61.09
N LEU A 244 17.92 14.23 62.01
CA LEU A 244 18.44 12.85 61.85
C LEU A 244 17.63 11.92 62.82
N PRO A 245 17.69 10.55 62.82
CA PRO A 245 18.82 9.69 62.38
C PRO A 245 18.50 8.30 61.73
N GLU A 246 19.58 7.68 61.21
CA GLU A 246 19.94 6.23 61.16
C GLU A 246 18.95 5.07 60.83
N LYS A 247 19.38 4.21 59.89
CA LYS A 247 19.92 2.83 60.13
C LYS A 247 20.52 2.25 58.84
N HIS A 248 21.84 1.97 58.76
CA HIS A 248 22.57 0.77 59.21
C HIS A 248 22.52 -0.45 58.25
N GLY A 249 23.69 -0.82 57.68
CA GLY A 249 23.91 -2.04 56.90
C GLY A 249 25.30 -2.05 56.23
N ARG A 250 26.22 -2.92 56.68
CA ARG A 250 27.60 -3.03 56.16
C ARG A 250 27.82 -4.39 55.47
N GLN A 251 28.67 -4.44 54.44
CA GLN A 251 29.94 -5.18 54.47
C GLN A 251 30.83 -4.86 53.25
N ALA A 252 32.10 -5.29 53.29
CA ALA A 252 33.12 -4.94 52.30
C ALA A 252 34.25 -5.99 52.23
N GLY A 253 34.94 -6.05 51.08
CA GLY A 253 36.14 -6.87 50.86
C GLY A 253 36.24 -7.34 49.39
N LEU A 254 37.42 -7.53 48.79
CA LEU A 254 38.77 -7.16 49.25
C LEU A 254 39.72 -7.07 48.02
N ARG A 255 40.73 -6.19 48.07
CA ARG A 255 41.74 -6.00 47.01
C ARG A 255 42.66 -7.21 46.83
N ARG A 256 43.24 -7.35 45.63
CA ARG A 256 44.68 -7.62 45.44
C ARG A 256 45.25 -6.78 44.29
N GLU A 257 46.46 -6.26 44.50
CA GLU A 257 47.28 -5.55 43.52
C GLU A 257 48.50 -6.41 43.16
N LEU A 258 49.15 -6.11 42.03
CA LEU A 258 50.55 -6.46 41.77
C LEU A 258 51.27 -5.25 41.18
N TYR A 259 52.59 -5.16 41.37
CA TYR A 259 53.39 -3.93 41.21
C TYR A 259 54.68 -4.19 40.40
N LEU A 260 55.51 -3.14 40.29
CA LEU A 260 56.88 -3.06 39.70
C LEU A 260 56.93 -2.56 38.22
N HIS A 261 57.81 -1.64 37.81
CA HIS A 261 58.75 -0.79 38.58
C HIS A 261 59.06 0.56 37.86
N THR A 262 59.92 1.41 38.45
CA THR A 262 59.97 2.87 38.19
C THR A 262 61.33 3.43 37.73
N SER A 263 61.31 4.65 37.15
CA SER A 263 62.18 5.83 37.45
C SER A 263 62.41 6.70 36.18
N LYS A 264 62.75 8.01 36.20
CA LYS A 264 63.33 8.92 37.23
C LYS A 264 62.64 10.32 37.25
N LEU A 265 63.05 11.15 38.21
CA LEU A 265 62.64 12.55 38.51
C LEU A 265 63.90 13.46 38.51
N PRO A 266 63.86 14.84 38.50
CA PRO A 266 63.30 15.63 39.62
C PRO A 266 62.75 17.08 39.38
N VAL A 267 61.69 17.40 40.15
CA VAL A 267 61.50 18.60 41.01
C VAL A 267 61.93 20.01 40.53
N ARG A 268 60.94 20.89 40.38
CA ARG A 268 60.93 22.21 41.08
C ARG A 268 59.48 22.64 41.37
N ALA A 269 59.24 23.37 42.46
CA ALA A 269 57.90 23.73 42.91
C ALA A 269 57.81 25.21 43.32
N MET A 270 56.73 25.88 42.91
CA MET A 270 56.25 27.15 43.45
C MET A 270 54.77 27.34 43.08
N ALA A 271 54.05 28.07 43.92
CA ALA A 271 52.63 28.46 43.80
C ALA A 271 52.49 29.88 44.41
N PRO A 272 51.33 30.57 44.33
CA PRO A 272 50.05 30.19 43.70
C PRO A 272 49.51 31.24 42.70
N SER A 273 48.46 30.89 41.93
CA SER A 273 47.35 31.80 41.55
C SER A 273 46.21 31.05 40.88
N LEU A 274 44.99 31.60 40.96
CA LEU A 274 43.79 31.05 40.32
C LEU A 274 43.83 31.29 38.81
N TYR A 275 43.41 30.29 38.01
CA TYR A 275 42.85 30.53 36.69
C TYR A 275 41.70 29.56 36.41
N CYS A 276 40.59 30.08 35.89
CA CYS A 276 39.44 29.28 35.49
C CYS A 276 39.66 28.77 34.05
N VAL A 277 39.57 27.47 33.83
CA VAL A 277 39.74 26.85 32.51
C VAL A 277 38.42 26.26 32.04
N ALA A 278 37.83 26.87 31.01
CA ALA A 278 36.63 26.34 30.37
C ALA A 278 36.94 25.04 29.62
N THR A 279 36.33 23.93 30.05
CA THR A 279 36.53 22.61 29.43
C THR A 279 35.75 22.51 28.11
N ARG A 280 36.43 22.85 27.02
CA ARG A 280 35.94 22.72 25.64
C ARG A 280 35.68 21.24 25.30
N ARG A 281 34.45 20.75 25.57
CA ARG A 281 34.02 19.39 25.20
C ARG A 281 34.06 19.23 23.68
N GLN A 282 35.14 18.67 23.14
CA GLN A 282 35.13 18.05 21.83
C GLN A 282 34.17 16.87 21.90
N ARG A 283 33.04 16.95 21.18
CA ARG A 283 32.29 15.74 20.81
C ARG A 283 33.17 14.99 19.82
N MET A 284 33.74 13.85 20.23
CA MET A 284 34.18 12.85 19.26
C MET A 284 32.92 12.25 18.63
N THR A 285 32.50 12.80 17.50
CA THR A 285 31.58 12.09 16.61
C THR A 285 32.31 10.85 16.11
N PHE A 286 31.84 9.68 16.51
CA PHE A 286 32.33 8.41 15.99
C PHE A 286 31.76 8.23 14.58
N VAL A 287 32.33 8.97 13.62
CA VAL A 287 32.18 8.70 12.20
C VAL A 287 32.86 7.35 12.00
N ALA A 288 32.08 6.31 11.72
CA ALA A 288 32.63 5.06 11.23
C ALA A 288 33.50 5.37 9.99
N PRO A 289 34.64 4.72 9.80
CA PRO A 289 35.47 4.97 8.63
C PRO A 289 34.59 4.81 7.38
N ALA A 290 34.55 5.84 6.53
CA ALA A 290 33.81 5.75 5.29
C ALA A 290 34.48 4.67 4.44
N ASP A 291 33.75 3.57 4.20
CA ASP A 291 34.04 2.71 3.06
C ASP A 291 34.07 3.61 1.82
N ASP A 292 35.11 3.53 1.00
CA ASP A 292 35.30 4.44 -0.13
C ASP A 292 34.34 4.07 -1.27
N LEU A 293 33.10 4.56 -1.16
CA LEU A 293 32.06 4.41 -2.17
C LEU A 293 32.28 5.34 -3.39
N GLY A 294 33.31 6.20 -3.37
CA GLY A 294 33.48 7.30 -4.30
C GLY A 294 32.51 8.45 -4.06
N THR A 295 32.45 9.40 -5.01
CA THR A 295 31.52 10.54 -4.94
C THR A 295 30.11 10.12 -5.31
N LEU A 296 29.18 10.22 -4.36
CA LEU A 296 27.75 9.99 -4.59
C LEU A 296 27.07 11.30 -5.08
N PRO A 297 26.29 11.29 -6.17
CA PRO A 297 25.57 12.47 -6.65
C PRO A 297 24.36 12.81 -5.77
N GLU A 298 24.07 14.10 -5.66
CA GLU A 298 22.76 14.62 -5.22
C GLU A 298 22.07 15.26 -6.43
N TRP A 299 20.73 15.25 -6.46
CA TRP A 299 19.99 15.78 -7.60
C TRP A 299 20.01 17.32 -7.69
N ASP A 300 19.86 17.87 -8.89
CA ASP A 300 19.56 19.29 -9.10
C ASP A 300 18.09 19.46 -9.52
N LEU A 301 17.27 20.06 -8.66
CA LEU A 301 15.84 20.29 -8.89
C LEU A 301 15.53 21.61 -9.62
N SER A 302 16.55 22.36 -10.07
CA SER A 302 16.37 23.67 -10.70
C SER A 302 15.72 23.61 -12.10
N ASP A 303 15.85 22.48 -12.82
CA ASP A 303 15.11 22.20 -14.06
C ASP A 303 13.58 22.16 -13.85
N LEU A 304 13.11 21.91 -12.61
CA LEU A 304 11.73 22.11 -12.19
C LEU A 304 11.50 23.57 -11.75
N TYR A 305 12.14 24.03 -10.66
CA TYR A 305 12.08 25.43 -10.22
C TYR A 305 13.34 25.85 -9.44
N PRO A 306 13.82 27.10 -9.55
CA PRO A 306 15.06 27.53 -8.88
C PRO A 306 15.00 27.52 -7.35
N ALA A 307 13.85 27.81 -6.74
CA ALA A 307 13.67 27.90 -5.29
C ALA A 307 12.19 27.73 -4.86
N PRO A 308 11.89 27.34 -3.60
CA PRO A 308 10.53 27.27 -3.06
C PRO A 308 9.77 28.62 -3.05
N ASP A 309 10.50 29.74 -3.03
CA ASP A 309 10.00 31.11 -3.09
C ASP A 309 10.27 31.78 -4.46
N SER A 310 10.58 30.99 -5.49
CA SER A 310 10.87 31.50 -6.83
C SER A 310 9.65 32.17 -7.49
N PRO A 311 9.84 33.32 -8.17
CA PRO A 311 8.76 34.00 -8.88
C PRO A 311 8.21 33.17 -10.05
N GLU A 312 9.00 32.26 -10.61
CA GLU A 312 8.58 31.30 -11.63
C GLU A 312 7.48 30.36 -11.11
N LEU A 313 7.68 29.74 -9.94
CA LEU A 313 6.69 28.86 -9.31
C LEU A 313 5.40 29.61 -8.96
N GLU A 314 5.52 30.81 -8.41
CA GLU A 314 4.37 31.65 -8.06
C GLU A 314 3.57 32.07 -9.30
N ALA A 315 4.25 32.43 -10.40
CA ALA A 315 3.62 32.78 -11.67
C ALA A 315 2.90 31.58 -12.31
N ASP A 316 3.53 30.40 -12.32
CA ASP A 316 2.94 29.16 -12.82
C ASP A 316 1.67 28.79 -12.06
N LEU A 317 1.68 28.87 -10.72
CA LEU A 317 0.51 28.58 -9.89
C LEU A 317 -0.63 29.59 -10.09
N GLN A 318 -0.32 30.88 -10.29
CA GLN A 318 -1.32 31.88 -10.65
C GLN A 318 -1.90 31.64 -12.04
N ALA A 319 -1.06 31.26 -13.02
CA ALA A 319 -1.49 30.91 -14.36
C ALA A 319 -2.37 29.64 -14.38
N ALA A 320 -2.07 28.66 -13.52
CA ALA A 320 -2.85 27.43 -13.39
C ALA A 320 -4.24 27.68 -12.77
N ASP A 321 -4.37 28.48 -11.69
CA ASP A 321 -5.70 28.83 -11.12
C ASP A 321 -6.54 29.65 -12.11
N ALA A 322 -5.94 30.65 -12.76
CA ALA A 322 -6.62 31.47 -13.77
C ALA A 322 -7.07 30.66 -14.99
N ALA A 323 -6.23 29.73 -15.47
CA ALA A 323 -6.58 28.82 -16.55
C ALA A 323 -7.67 27.83 -16.12
N ALA A 324 -7.60 27.26 -14.91
CA ALA A 324 -8.61 26.36 -14.37
C ALA A 324 -9.98 27.04 -14.20
N GLN A 325 -10.02 28.30 -13.74
CA GLN A 325 -11.26 29.09 -13.66
C GLN A 325 -11.82 29.44 -15.05
N ALA A 326 -10.94 29.78 -16.01
CA ALA A 326 -11.36 29.99 -17.40
C ALA A 326 -11.91 28.69 -18.02
N PHE A 327 -11.27 27.55 -17.75
CA PHE A 327 -11.64 26.22 -18.22
C PHE A 327 -13.02 25.78 -17.68
N GLU A 328 -13.23 25.92 -16.37
CA GLU A 328 -14.52 25.74 -15.70
C GLU A 328 -15.61 26.59 -16.37
N THR A 329 -15.33 27.89 -16.56
CA THR A 329 -16.24 28.83 -17.22
C THR A 329 -16.53 28.45 -18.68
N ALA A 330 -15.54 27.94 -19.42
CA ALA A 330 -15.69 27.60 -20.83
C ALA A 330 -16.50 26.32 -21.01
N TYR A 331 -16.19 25.25 -20.26
CA TYR A 331 -16.56 23.87 -20.62
C TYR A 331 -17.52 23.16 -19.66
N ALA A 332 -17.71 23.62 -18.42
CA ALA A 332 -18.60 22.95 -17.47
C ALA A 332 -20.06 22.93 -17.96
N GLY A 333 -20.69 21.76 -17.88
CA GLY A 333 -22.04 21.45 -18.34
C GLY A 333 -22.22 21.37 -19.86
N LYS A 334 -21.12 21.39 -20.65
CA LYS A 334 -21.17 21.64 -22.11
C LYS A 334 -20.47 20.58 -22.95
N LEU A 335 -19.76 19.61 -22.37
CA LEU A 335 -18.89 18.71 -23.14
C LEU A 335 -19.66 17.92 -24.21
N ALA A 336 -20.94 17.62 -23.97
CA ALA A 336 -21.82 16.96 -24.94
C ALA A 336 -22.00 17.76 -26.23
N GLU A 337 -22.15 19.09 -26.15
CA GLU A 337 -22.44 19.98 -27.28
C GLU A 337 -21.22 20.35 -28.13
N LEU A 338 -20.00 20.24 -27.56
CA LEU A 338 -18.76 20.61 -28.25
C LEU A 338 -18.51 19.79 -29.54
N PRO A 339 -18.23 20.43 -30.69
CA PRO A 339 -17.65 19.76 -31.86
C PRO A 339 -16.33 19.05 -31.53
N GLY A 340 -16.01 17.96 -32.24
CA GLY A 340 -14.81 17.14 -31.96
C GLY A 340 -13.52 17.96 -31.83
N ALA A 341 -13.19 18.83 -32.79
CA ALA A 341 -11.99 19.67 -32.72
C ALA A 341 -11.94 20.56 -31.45
N GLN A 342 -13.09 21.07 -31.00
CA GLN A 342 -13.17 21.89 -29.78
C GLN A 342 -13.09 21.05 -28.50
N PHE A 343 -13.64 19.83 -28.52
CA PHE A 343 -13.49 18.87 -27.43
C PHE A 343 -12.04 18.38 -27.30
N GLY A 344 -11.36 18.08 -28.41
CA GLY A 344 -9.92 17.77 -28.42
C GLY A 344 -9.06 18.94 -27.90
N ALA A 345 -9.37 20.17 -28.30
CA ALA A 345 -8.72 21.37 -27.76
C ALA A 345 -8.99 21.57 -26.25
N ALA A 346 -10.17 21.16 -25.74
CA ALA A 346 -10.43 21.14 -24.30
C ALA A 346 -9.57 20.09 -23.57
N ILE A 347 -9.37 18.90 -24.14
CA ILE A 347 -8.46 17.90 -23.54
C ILE A 347 -7.01 18.44 -23.49
N ALA A 348 -6.54 19.07 -24.57
CA ALA A 348 -5.21 19.66 -24.62
C ALA A 348 -5.00 20.82 -23.62
N GLU A 349 -6.01 21.67 -23.40
CA GLU A 349 -5.94 22.71 -22.38
C GLU A 349 -5.99 22.13 -20.95
N TRP A 350 -6.77 21.07 -20.73
CA TRP A 350 -6.80 20.35 -19.45
C TRP A 350 -5.44 19.67 -19.15
N GLU A 351 -4.84 19.04 -20.15
CA GLU A 351 -3.48 18.49 -20.10
C GLU A 351 -2.44 19.57 -19.76
N ARG A 352 -2.51 20.74 -20.41
CA ARG A 352 -1.62 21.88 -20.17
C ARG A 352 -1.74 22.43 -18.74
N ILE A 353 -2.96 22.51 -18.20
CA ILE A 353 -3.21 22.89 -16.79
C ILE A 353 -2.62 21.82 -15.87
N GLY A 354 -2.86 20.54 -16.16
CA GLY A 354 -2.29 19.40 -15.44
C GLY A 354 -0.75 19.43 -15.41
N GLN A 355 -0.11 19.77 -16.52
CA GLN A 355 1.35 19.81 -16.63
C GLN A 355 2.00 20.86 -15.71
N ILE A 356 1.40 22.04 -15.55
CA ILE A 356 1.90 23.04 -14.60
C ILE A 356 1.75 22.53 -13.16
N ILE A 357 0.58 21.95 -12.85
CA ILE A 357 0.26 21.41 -11.52
C ILE A 357 1.21 20.26 -11.14
N TYR A 358 1.43 19.30 -12.05
CA TYR A 358 2.32 18.16 -11.82
C TYR A 358 3.77 18.59 -11.68
N ARG A 359 4.25 19.57 -12.47
CA ARG A 359 5.60 20.16 -12.32
C ARG A 359 5.79 20.76 -10.92
N ALA A 360 4.82 21.57 -10.48
CA ALA A 360 4.81 22.23 -9.20
C ALA A 360 4.76 21.25 -8.01
N MET A 361 3.93 20.21 -8.08
CA MET A 361 3.88 19.18 -7.04
C MET A 361 5.11 18.29 -7.01
N SER A 362 5.65 17.90 -8.18
CA SER A 362 6.89 17.11 -8.28
C SER A 362 8.04 17.80 -7.54
N TYR A 363 8.21 19.11 -7.77
CA TYR A 363 9.23 19.90 -7.09
C TYR A 363 9.07 19.89 -5.57
N ALA A 364 7.85 20.11 -5.07
CA ALA A 364 7.56 20.12 -3.65
C ALA A 364 7.73 18.73 -2.99
N GLN A 365 7.31 17.66 -3.67
CA GLN A 365 7.50 16.29 -3.19
C GLN A 365 8.97 15.87 -3.20
N LEU A 366 9.74 16.19 -4.25
CA LEU A 366 11.16 15.83 -4.35
C LEU A 366 12.00 16.59 -3.32
N LEU A 367 11.74 17.89 -3.11
CA LEU A 367 12.34 18.66 -2.02
C LEU A 367 12.07 18.01 -0.66
N TYR A 368 10.81 17.67 -0.36
CA TYR A 368 10.42 17.05 0.89
C TYR A 368 11.04 15.65 1.06
N SER A 369 11.05 14.82 0.02
CA SER A 369 11.71 13.51 0.01
C SER A 369 13.23 13.62 0.26
N GLY A 370 13.83 14.76 -0.09
CA GLY A 370 15.22 15.07 0.18
C GLY A 370 15.55 15.28 1.67
N ASP A 371 14.59 15.75 2.48
CA ASP A 371 14.63 15.75 3.96
C ASP A 371 13.19 15.87 4.51
N VAL A 372 12.60 14.75 4.93
CA VAL A 372 11.24 14.68 5.47
C VAL A 372 11.14 15.17 6.93
N SER A 373 12.28 15.45 7.57
CA SER A 373 12.39 15.97 8.94
C SER A 373 12.51 17.49 9.02
N ASP A 374 12.80 18.14 7.88
CA ASP A 374 12.80 19.59 7.73
C ASP A 374 11.36 20.14 7.75
N SER A 375 11.02 20.88 8.81
CA SER A 375 9.69 21.44 9.01
C SER A 375 9.31 22.50 7.97
N GLU A 376 10.27 23.20 7.37
CA GLU A 376 9.99 24.19 6.33
C GLU A 376 9.68 23.52 4.99
N ARG A 377 10.38 22.42 4.65
CA ARG A 377 10.01 21.58 3.51
C ARG A 377 8.65 20.92 3.69
N GLY A 378 8.36 20.40 4.88
CA GLY A 378 7.05 19.86 5.22
C GLY A 378 5.94 20.91 5.08
N ARG A 379 6.16 22.12 5.61
CA ARG A 379 5.25 23.27 5.50
C ARG A 379 5.03 23.69 4.05
N PHE A 380 6.09 23.73 3.24
CA PHE A 380 6.02 24.04 1.81
C PHE A 380 5.22 22.97 1.05
N TYR A 381 5.52 21.69 1.24
CA TYR A 381 4.83 20.59 0.57
C TYR A 381 3.32 20.53 0.90
N GLN A 382 2.94 20.77 2.16
CA GLN A 382 1.52 20.83 2.54
C GLN A 382 0.82 22.07 1.96
N GLY A 383 1.44 23.26 2.01
CA GLY A 383 0.87 24.46 1.38
C GLY A 383 0.72 24.33 -0.14
N MET A 384 1.63 23.60 -0.78
CA MET A 384 1.53 23.22 -2.20
C MET A 384 0.37 22.27 -2.47
N GLN A 385 0.20 21.20 -1.66
CA GLN A 385 -0.94 20.29 -1.73
C GLN A 385 -2.29 21.02 -1.60
N GLU A 386 -2.43 21.90 -0.60
CA GLU A 386 -3.63 22.71 -0.39
C GLU A 386 -3.95 23.59 -1.61
N ARG A 387 -2.94 24.32 -2.12
CA ARG A 387 -3.09 25.23 -3.25
C ARG A 387 -3.44 24.49 -4.55
N VAL A 388 -2.77 23.37 -4.82
CA VAL A 388 -3.06 22.53 -5.99
C VAL A 388 -4.44 21.87 -5.89
N THR A 389 -4.87 21.44 -4.70
CA THR A 389 -6.23 20.93 -4.48
C THR A 389 -7.29 21.98 -4.81
N GLY A 390 -7.05 23.25 -4.47
CA GLY A 390 -7.91 24.37 -4.86
C GLY A 390 -8.06 24.53 -6.37
N ILE A 391 -6.97 24.35 -7.13
CA ILE A 391 -6.96 24.46 -8.60
C ILE A 391 -7.64 23.24 -9.25
N THR A 392 -7.27 22.03 -8.86
CA THR A 392 -7.79 20.78 -9.48
C THR A 392 -9.29 20.59 -9.22
N THR A 393 -9.81 21.07 -8.08
CA THR A 393 -11.24 21.05 -7.78
C THR A 393 -12.08 21.73 -8.88
N ARG A 394 -11.56 22.79 -9.52
CA ARG A 394 -12.26 23.49 -10.61
C ARG A 394 -12.38 22.69 -11.90
N THR A 395 -11.41 21.83 -12.20
CA THR A 395 -11.36 21.06 -13.45
C THR A 395 -11.93 19.64 -13.31
N LEU A 396 -12.30 19.24 -12.10
CA LEU A 396 -12.85 17.92 -11.77
C LEU A 396 -14.12 17.53 -12.55
N PHE A 397 -14.96 18.49 -12.95
CA PHE A 397 -16.15 18.19 -13.75
C PHE A 397 -15.80 17.49 -15.08
N PHE A 398 -14.58 17.68 -15.60
CA PHE A 398 -14.22 17.32 -16.97
C PHE A 398 -14.25 15.81 -17.23
N THR A 399 -13.52 15.02 -16.43
CA THR A 399 -13.50 13.55 -16.54
C THR A 399 -14.87 12.95 -16.24
N LEU A 400 -15.63 13.55 -15.30
CA LEU A 400 -16.96 13.08 -14.92
C LEU A 400 -18.01 13.35 -16.01
N GLU A 401 -17.94 14.49 -16.71
CA GLU A 401 -18.77 14.73 -17.91
C GLU A 401 -18.34 13.84 -19.09
N ILE A 402 -17.05 13.56 -19.27
CA ILE A 402 -16.55 12.60 -20.27
C ILE A 402 -17.11 11.19 -20.05
N ASN A 403 -17.17 10.72 -18.80
CA ASN A 403 -17.76 9.43 -18.47
C ASN A 403 -19.28 9.40 -18.72
N ARG A 404 -19.98 10.51 -18.46
CA ARG A 404 -21.41 10.65 -18.76
C ARG A 404 -21.75 10.75 -20.25
N LEU A 405 -20.81 11.12 -21.14
CA LEU A 405 -21.07 11.19 -22.59
C LEU A 405 -21.65 9.88 -23.13
N ASP A 406 -22.64 9.99 -24.02
CA ASP A 406 -23.14 8.87 -24.81
C ASP A 406 -22.07 8.36 -25.78
N ASP A 407 -22.02 7.04 -25.99
CA ASP A 407 -21.01 6.40 -26.85
C ASP A 407 -21.10 6.90 -28.31
N THR A 408 -22.31 7.22 -28.80
CA THR A 408 -22.53 7.82 -30.12
C THR A 408 -22.00 9.24 -30.21
N VAL A 409 -22.14 10.03 -29.14
CA VAL A 409 -21.67 11.42 -29.05
C VAL A 409 -20.14 11.47 -28.99
N LEU A 410 -19.50 10.56 -28.24
CA LEU A 410 -18.04 10.43 -28.22
C LEU A 410 -17.48 9.87 -29.53
N ALA A 411 -18.12 8.85 -30.12
CA ALA A 411 -17.72 8.29 -31.41
C ALA A 411 -17.83 9.29 -32.58
N GLU A 412 -18.69 10.30 -32.48
CA GLU A 412 -18.71 11.43 -33.43
C GLU A 412 -17.51 12.38 -33.20
N LYS A 413 -17.21 12.75 -31.95
CA LYS A 413 -16.07 13.62 -31.61
C LYS A 413 -14.73 12.99 -32.03
N LEU A 414 -14.56 11.69 -31.79
CA LEU A 414 -13.38 10.89 -32.15
C LEU A 414 -13.04 10.85 -33.67
N LYS A 415 -13.92 11.35 -34.55
CA LYS A 415 -13.59 11.53 -35.98
C LYS A 415 -12.71 12.74 -36.25
N SER A 416 -12.62 13.68 -35.30
CA SER A 416 -11.75 14.85 -35.40
C SER A 416 -10.33 14.48 -34.97
N PRO A 417 -9.26 14.81 -35.74
CA PRO A 417 -7.88 14.44 -35.41
C PRO A 417 -7.46 14.86 -33.98
N GLU A 418 -7.96 16.01 -33.52
CA GLU A 418 -7.67 16.59 -32.21
C GLU A 418 -8.26 15.77 -31.05
N THR A 419 -9.39 15.07 -31.26
CA THR A 419 -9.92 14.10 -30.28
C THR A 419 -9.31 12.72 -30.48
N ALA A 420 -9.05 12.31 -31.72
CA ALA A 420 -8.47 11.02 -32.06
C ALA A 420 -7.06 10.84 -31.45
N HIS A 421 -6.30 11.93 -31.29
CA HIS A 421 -5.01 11.93 -30.57
C HIS A 421 -5.14 11.33 -29.15
N TYR A 422 -6.18 11.73 -28.40
CA TYR A 422 -6.44 11.31 -27.02
C TYR A 422 -7.30 10.05 -26.90
N ALA A 423 -7.44 9.24 -27.97
CA ALA A 423 -8.37 8.11 -27.99
C ALA A 423 -8.05 7.01 -26.95
N SER A 424 -6.78 6.81 -26.60
CA SER A 424 -6.33 5.90 -25.53
C SER A 424 -6.75 6.41 -24.14
N TRP A 425 -6.46 7.67 -23.82
CA TRP A 425 -6.86 8.28 -22.56
C TRP A 425 -8.40 8.31 -22.40
N LEU A 426 -9.14 8.61 -23.48
CA LEU A 426 -10.61 8.55 -23.52
C LEU A 426 -11.17 7.12 -23.37
N ARG A 427 -10.50 6.12 -23.94
CA ARG A 427 -10.81 4.69 -23.76
C ARG A 427 -10.69 4.30 -22.29
N ASP A 428 -9.60 4.70 -21.63
CA ASP A 428 -9.30 4.23 -20.28
C ASP A 428 -10.02 5.03 -19.19
N THR A 429 -10.26 6.32 -19.40
CA THR A 429 -11.11 7.15 -18.50
C THR A 429 -12.52 6.57 -18.37
N ARG A 430 -13.06 6.00 -19.47
CA ARG A 430 -14.44 5.49 -19.55
C ARG A 430 -14.63 4.03 -19.13
N VAL A 431 -13.60 3.31 -18.69
CA VAL A 431 -13.76 1.88 -18.28
C VAL A 431 -14.74 1.71 -17.13
N PHE A 432 -14.84 2.70 -16.23
CA PHE A 432 -15.74 2.67 -15.08
C PHE A 432 -17.17 3.12 -15.39
N ARG A 433 -17.49 3.57 -16.61
CA ARG A 433 -18.86 4.01 -16.97
C ARG A 433 -19.97 2.98 -16.68
N PRO A 434 -19.78 1.65 -16.87
CA PRO A 434 -20.80 0.65 -16.50
C PRO A 434 -21.00 0.48 -14.98
N HIS A 435 -20.12 1.07 -14.17
CA HIS A 435 -19.98 0.90 -12.73
C HIS A 435 -20.18 2.22 -11.94
N GLN A 436 -20.47 3.31 -12.66
CA GLN A 436 -20.79 4.62 -12.11
C GLN A 436 -22.26 4.64 -11.64
N LEU A 437 -22.50 5.19 -10.45
CA LEU A 437 -23.82 5.34 -9.84
C LEU A 437 -24.42 6.71 -10.17
N SER A 438 -25.60 7.03 -9.62
CA SER A 438 -26.16 8.38 -9.74
C SER A 438 -25.37 9.39 -8.89
N ASP A 439 -25.37 10.65 -9.29
CA ASP A 439 -24.68 11.75 -8.62
C ASP A 439 -24.96 11.81 -7.10
N GLU A 440 -26.21 11.63 -6.67
CA GLU A 440 -26.58 11.58 -5.24
C GLU A 440 -25.98 10.38 -4.51
N ALA A 441 -25.83 9.23 -5.16
CA ALA A 441 -25.28 8.01 -4.58
C ALA A 441 -23.74 8.07 -4.49
N GLU A 442 -23.07 8.55 -5.54
CA GLU A 442 -21.62 8.78 -5.54
C GLU A 442 -21.23 9.84 -4.50
N LYS A 443 -22.03 10.91 -4.40
CA LYS A 443 -21.86 11.92 -3.35
C LYS A 443 -22.02 11.30 -1.95
N MET A 444 -23.06 10.48 -1.74
CA MET A 444 -23.28 9.81 -0.45
C MET A 444 -22.12 8.87 -0.10
N LEU A 445 -21.63 8.05 -1.04
CA LEU A 445 -20.47 7.18 -0.81
C LEU A 445 -19.22 7.99 -0.45
N HIS A 446 -18.98 9.11 -1.13
CA HIS A 446 -17.86 9.99 -0.80
C HIS A 446 -17.97 10.61 0.61
N GLU A 447 -19.15 11.16 0.98
CA GLU A 447 -19.36 11.71 2.34
C GLU A 447 -19.24 10.62 3.42
N LEU A 448 -19.66 9.38 3.13
CA LEU A 448 -19.52 8.24 4.03
C LEU A 448 -18.09 7.69 4.13
N HIS A 449 -17.27 7.76 3.08
CA HIS A 449 -15.90 7.21 3.06
C HIS A 449 -15.03 7.70 4.22
N VAL A 450 -15.23 8.95 4.66
CA VAL A 450 -14.51 9.58 5.78
C VAL A 450 -14.79 8.90 7.12
N VAL A 451 -15.97 8.31 7.29
CA VAL A 451 -16.41 7.60 8.51
C VAL A 451 -16.49 6.07 8.35
N GLY A 452 -16.49 5.58 7.11
CA GLY A 452 -16.29 4.18 6.72
C GLY A 452 -14.81 3.86 6.50
N THR A 453 -14.45 3.38 5.31
CA THR A 453 -13.10 2.91 4.93
C THR A 453 -11.95 3.75 5.50
N ALA A 454 -11.96 5.09 5.36
CA ALA A 454 -10.85 5.92 5.83
C ALA A 454 -10.67 5.89 7.36
N ALA A 455 -11.76 5.75 8.12
CA ALA A 455 -11.71 5.61 9.57
C ALA A 455 -11.21 4.22 10.00
N TRP A 456 -11.60 3.16 9.29
CA TRP A 456 -11.14 1.79 9.55
C TRP A 456 -9.67 1.58 9.20
N ASN A 457 -9.19 2.13 8.07
CA ASN A 457 -7.78 2.11 7.69
C ASN A 457 -6.93 2.88 8.72
N ARG A 458 -7.38 4.08 9.13
CA ARG A 458 -6.70 4.83 10.20
C ARG A 458 -6.70 4.09 11.54
N LEU A 459 -7.78 3.38 11.90
CA LEU A 459 -7.81 2.55 13.11
C LEU A 459 -6.80 1.39 13.02
N PHE A 460 -6.63 0.78 11.85
CA PHE A 460 -5.58 -0.22 11.61
C PHE A 460 -4.18 0.36 11.81
N ASP A 461 -3.84 1.44 11.10
CA ASP A 461 -2.53 2.09 11.19
C ASP A 461 -2.20 2.57 12.61
N GLU A 462 -3.13 3.29 13.23
CA GLU A 462 -2.97 3.78 14.61
C GLU A 462 -2.85 2.63 15.62
N THR A 463 -3.46 1.46 15.38
CA THR A 463 -3.29 0.29 16.25
C THR A 463 -1.92 -0.35 16.02
N MET A 464 -1.58 -0.65 14.76
CA MET A 464 -0.34 -1.33 14.37
C MET A 464 0.91 -0.55 14.82
N ALA A 465 0.90 0.78 14.69
CA ALA A 465 1.99 1.64 15.13
C ALA A 465 2.14 1.73 16.67
N ARG A 466 1.08 1.44 17.43
CA ARG A 466 1.09 1.40 18.90
C ARG A 466 1.55 0.05 19.46
N LEU A 467 1.42 -1.05 18.71
CA LEU A 467 1.85 -2.39 19.15
C LEU A 467 3.33 -2.42 19.54
N ARG A 468 3.65 -3.15 20.60
CA ARG A 468 5.02 -3.36 21.09
C ARG A 468 5.27 -4.84 21.29
N PHE A 469 6.50 -5.24 20.96
CA PHE A 469 6.90 -6.63 20.86
C PHE A 469 8.07 -6.86 21.82
N PRO A 470 7.89 -7.68 22.87
CA PRO A 470 8.98 -8.01 23.79
C PRO A 470 10.08 -8.82 23.09
N LEU A 471 11.29 -8.26 22.96
CA LEU A 471 12.46 -8.91 22.38
C LEU A 471 13.74 -8.46 23.10
N ASP A 472 14.65 -9.39 23.38
CA ASP A 472 15.93 -9.13 24.07
C ASP A 472 15.81 -8.32 25.38
N GLY A 473 14.69 -8.50 26.11
CA GLY A 473 14.38 -7.76 27.35
C GLY A 473 13.93 -6.31 27.12
N ARG A 474 13.47 -5.97 25.91
CA ARG A 474 13.05 -4.63 25.51
C ARG A 474 11.73 -4.68 24.74
N GLU A 475 10.94 -3.62 24.83
CA GLU A 475 9.84 -3.38 23.90
C GLU A 475 10.40 -2.81 22.59
N VAL A 476 10.16 -3.49 21.48
CA VAL A 476 10.52 -3.03 20.12
C VAL A 476 9.27 -2.76 19.27
N THR A 477 9.44 -2.07 18.14
CA THR A 477 8.34 -1.78 17.19
C THR A 477 8.08 -2.96 16.23
N SER A 478 6.97 -2.91 15.50
CA SER A 478 6.65 -3.87 14.42
C SER A 478 7.77 -3.99 13.39
N ALA A 479 8.30 -2.88 12.89
CA ALA A 479 9.44 -2.86 11.98
C ALA A 479 10.70 -3.50 12.59
N GLU A 480 10.99 -3.20 13.87
CA GLU A 480 12.18 -3.73 14.54
C GLU A 480 12.10 -5.24 14.81
N VAL A 481 10.93 -5.79 15.14
CA VAL A 481 10.75 -7.26 15.29
C VAL A 481 10.74 -7.98 13.94
N LEU A 482 10.12 -7.40 12.91
CA LEU A 482 10.11 -7.98 11.55
C LEU A 482 11.52 -8.05 10.95
N ASN A 483 12.31 -6.99 11.10
CA ASN A 483 13.72 -6.96 10.66
C ASN A 483 14.59 -8.04 11.37
N CYS A 484 14.22 -8.45 12.59
CA CYS A 484 14.90 -9.55 13.29
C CYS A 484 14.56 -10.96 12.75
N LEU A 485 13.59 -11.11 11.83
CA LEU A 485 13.33 -12.37 11.12
C LEU A 485 14.40 -12.68 10.05
N SER A 486 15.20 -11.68 9.67
CA SER A 486 16.33 -11.81 8.73
C SER A 486 17.70 -11.72 9.43
N ASP A 487 17.75 -11.87 10.76
CA ASP A 487 19.00 -11.90 11.52
C ASP A 487 19.84 -13.14 11.16
N LYS A 488 21.18 -13.06 11.24
CA LYS A 488 22.07 -14.22 11.07
C LYS A 488 21.89 -15.22 12.24
N ASP A 489 21.51 -14.79 13.45
CA ASP A 489 21.21 -15.66 14.60
C ASP A 489 19.77 -16.23 14.60
N GLY A 490 19.65 -17.56 14.49
CA GLY A 490 18.38 -18.27 14.51
C GLY A 490 17.66 -18.29 15.87
N ALA A 491 18.38 -18.17 16.99
CA ALA A 491 17.74 -18.01 18.29
C ALA A 491 16.99 -16.66 18.36
N ARG A 492 17.56 -15.63 17.76
CA ARG A 492 16.99 -14.28 17.66
C ARG A 492 15.83 -14.21 16.67
N ARG A 493 15.94 -14.84 15.48
CA ARG A 493 14.81 -15.02 14.55
C ARG A 493 13.62 -15.70 15.23
N LYS A 494 13.87 -16.79 15.96
CA LYS A 494 12.85 -17.52 16.73
C LYS A 494 12.18 -16.65 17.79
N ALA A 495 12.97 -15.95 18.62
CA ALA A 495 12.44 -15.06 19.66
C ALA A 495 11.57 -13.94 19.08
N ALA A 496 12.00 -13.33 17.97
CA ALA A 496 11.23 -12.32 17.24
C ALA A 496 9.90 -12.90 16.71
N ALA A 497 9.94 -14.08 16.08
CA ALA A 497 8.74 -14.73 15.54
C ALA A 497 7.71 -15.14 16.60
N LYS A 498 8.15 -15.57 17.80
CA LYS A 498 7.27 -15.82 18.96
C LYS A 498 6.65 -14.53 19.50
N SER A 499 7.45 -13.48 19.62
CA SER A 499 6.98 -12.17 20.07
C SER A 499 5.92 -11.59 19.12
N LEU A 500 6.20 -11.63 17.82
CA LEU A 500 5.29 -11.21 16.75
C LEU A 500 3.99 -12.03 16.76
N GLY A 501 4.08 -13.35 16.69
CA GLY A 501 2.90 -14.24 16.64
C GLY A 501 1.98 -14.06 17.84
N LYS A 502 2.55 -14.02 19.06
CA LYS A 502 1.77 -13.80 20.28
C LYS A 502 1.07 -12.43 20.30
N VAL A 503 1.78 -11.34 20.01
CA VAL A 503 1.21 -9.98 20.08
C VAL A 503 0.18 -9.74 18.98
N LEU A 504 0.36 -10.32 17.78
CA LEU A 504 -0.67 -10.31 16.74
C LEU A 504 -1.89 -11.14 17.15
N GLY A 505 -1.68 -12.30 17.78
CA GLY A 505 -2.75 -13.15 18.33
C GLY A 505 -3.58 -12.46 19.41
N ASP A 506 -2.92 -11.80 20.37
CA ASP A 506 -3.56 -11.01 21.45
C ASP A 506 -4.51 -9.92 20.90
N ASN A 507 -4.24 -9.43 19.68
CA ASN A 507 -5.00 -8.36 19.02
C ASN A 507 -5.87 -8.86 17.84
N ALA A 508 -5.84 -10.15 17.52
CA ALA A 508 -6.53 -10.73 16.35
C ALA A 508 -8.04 -10.45 16.29
N PRO A 509 -8.81 -10.37 17.42
CA PRO A 509 -10.22 -9.99 17.38
C PRO A 509 -10.48 -8.58 16.82
N LEU A 510 -9.59 -7.61 17.10
CA LEU A 510 -9.70 -6.24 16.59
C LEU A 510 -9.39 -6.19 15.08
N PHE A 511 -8.30 -6.85 14.66
CA PHE A 511 -7.97 -6.94 13.23
C PHE A 511 -9.03 -7.71 12.44
N ALA A 512 -9.65 -8.75 13.01
CA ALA A 512 -10.77 -9.44 12.39
C ALA A 512 -11.99 -8.52 12.23
N LEU A 513 -12.33 -7.68 13.21
CA LEU A 513 -13.42 -6.71 13.08
C LEU A 513 -13.14 -5.68 11.97
N ILE A 514 -11.92 -5.13 11.91
CA ILE A 514 -11.48 -4.21 10.85
C ILE A 514 -11.66 -4.87 9.47
N THR A 515 -11.04 -6.04 9.26
CA THR A 515 -11.07 -6.75 7.97
C THR A 515 -12.48 -7.20 7.59
N ASN A 516 -13.29 -7.72 8.53
CA ASN A 516 -14.69 -8.06 8.25
C ASN A 516 -15.54 -6.84 7.90
N THR A 517 -15.22 -5.66 8.42
CA THR A 517 -15.99 -4.44 8.12
C THR A 517 -15.62 -3.90 6.74
N LEU A 518 -14.34 -3.73 6.45
CA LEU A 518 -13.85 -3.30 5.12
C LEU A 518 -14.26 -4.27 4.00
N ALA A 519 -14.13 -5.58 4.23
CA ALA A 519 -14.57 -6.59 3.27
C ALA A 519 -16.09 -6.60 3.07
N LYS A 520 -16.87 -6.10 4.02
CA LYS A 520 -18.33 -5.93 3.91
C LYS A 520 -18.73 -4.61 3.25
N GLU A 521 -18.04 -3.52 3.54
CA GLU A 521 -18.22 -2.21 2.88
C GLU A 521 -17.97 -2.38 1.37
N LYS A 522 -16.85 -3.01 1.00
CA LYS A 522 -16.55 -3.39 -0.39
C LYS A 522 -17.59 -4.34 -0.99
N GLU A 523 -18.11 -5.32 -0.25
CA GLU A 523 -19.14 -6.24 -0.78
C GLU A 523 -20.48 -5.55 -1.07
N ILE A 524 -20.78 -4.47 -0.36
CA ILE A 524 -21.93 -3.59 -0.65
C ILE A 524 -21.64 -2.73 -1.88
N GLU A 525 -20.47 -2.09 -1.96
CA GLU A 525 -20.08 -1.27 -3.11
C GLU A 525 -20.00 -2.08 -4.40
N ASP A 526 -19.41 -3.29 -4.37
CA ASP A 526 -19.37 -4.25 -5.48
C ASP A 526 -20.77 -4.52 -6.05
N LYS A 527 -21.78 -4.68 -5.19
CA LYS A 527 -23.16 -4.93 -5.60
C LYS A 527 -23.83 -3.73 -6.24
N TRP A 528 -23.64 -2.54 -5.69
CA TRP A 528 -24.21 -1.31 -6.26
C TRP A 528 -23.55 -0.96 -7.60
N ARG A 529 -22.23 -1.13 -7.70
CA ARG A 529 -21.44 -0.90 -8.91
C ARG A 529 -21.49 -2.06 -9.91
N ASN A 530 -22.22 -3.13 -9.64
CA ASN A 530 -22.36 -4.32 -10.51
C ASN A 530 -21.03 -5.05 -10.84
N TYR A 531 -20.07 -5.07 -9.91
CA TYR A 531 -18.87 -5.91 -10.04
C TYR A 531 -19.18 -7.38 -9.74
N ALA A 532 -18.91 -8.26 -10.71
CA ALA A 532 -19.24 -9.69 -10.60
C ALA A 532 -18.49 -10.40 -9.46
N ARG A 533 -17.17 -10.19 -9.39
CA ARG A 533 -16.27 -10.82 -8.41
C ARG A 533 -15.61 -9.74 -7.51
N PRO A 534 -15.20 -10.07 -6.27
CA PRO A 534 -14.51 -9.11 -5.40
C PRO A 534 -13.30 -8.41 -6.07
N GLN A 535 -12.52 -9.17 -6.84
CA GLN A 535 -11.35 -8.68 -7.58
C GLN A 535 -11.68 -7.81 -8.80
N SER A 536 -12.89 -7.89 -9.37
CA SER A 536 -13.17 -7.31 -10.70
C SER A 536 -12.93 -5.79 -10.77
N PHE A 537 -13.18 -5.06 -9.69
CA PHE A 537 -12.83 -3.62 -9.59
C PHE A 537 -11.32 -3.38 -9.73
N ARG A 538 -10.50 -4.13 -8.98
CA ARG A 538 -9.04 -4.00 -9.00
C ARG A 538 -8.46 -4.39 -10.36
N ASN A 539 -9.04 -5.42 -10.97
CA ASN A 539 -8.64 -5.89 -12.30
C ASN A 539 -8.95 -4.82 -13.35
N LEU A 540 -10.13 -4.21 -13.29
CA LEU A 540 -10.50 -3.08 -14.13
C LEU A 540 -9.61 -1.84 -13.91
N SER A 541 -9.28 -1.49 -12.65
CA SER A 541 -8.37 -0.37 -12.36
C SER A 541 -6.94 -0.60 -12.83
N ASN A 542 -6.50 -1.87 -12.85
CA ASN A 542 -5.20 -2.28 -13.39
C ASN A 542 -5.24 -2.46 -14.93
N GLN A 543 -6.38 -2.21 -15.58
CA GLN A 543 -6.64 -2.43 -17.01
C GLN A 543 -6.41 -3.87 -17.50
N VAL A 544 -6.72 -4.87 -16.65
CA VAL A 544 -6.55 -6.30 -16.94
C VAL A 544 -7.89 -7.02 -16.87
N GLU A 545 -8.19 -7.88 -17.84
CA GLU A 545 -9.39 -8.71 -17.86
C GLU A 545 -9.37 -9.79 -16.77
N ASP A 546 -10.54 -10.10 -16.20
CA ASP A 546 -10.68 -11.05 -15.09
C ASP A 546 -10.02 -12.43 -15.36
N GLY A 547 -10.14 -12.95 -16.59
CA GLY A 547 -9.53 -14.23 -17.00
C GLY A 547 -8.01 -14.21 -17.17
N VAL A 548 -7.39 -13.04 -17.38
CA VAL A 548 -5.93 -12.89 -17.48
C VAL A 548 -5.30 -13.02 -16.08
N VAL A 549 -5.95 -12.46 -15.06
CA VAL A 549 -5.53 -12.62 -13.66
C VAL A 549 -5.72 -14.08 -13.21
N ASP A 550 -6.81 -14.71 -13.63
CA ASP A 550 -7.04 -16.14 -13.35
C ASP A 550 -5.95 -17.02 -13.99
N ALA A 551 -5.58 -16.77 -15.26
CA ALA A 551 -4.50 -17.49 -15.95
C ALA A 551 -3.12 -17.36 -15.28
N LEU A 552 -2.77 -16.16 -14.79
CA LEU A 552 -1.57 -15.92 -13.99
C LEU A 552 -1.58 -16.76 -12.70
N VAL A 553 -2.70 -16.72 -11.97
CA VAL A 553 -2.84 -17.42 -10.68
C VAL A 553 -2.80 -18.93 -10.86
N GLU A 554 -3.47 -19.48 -11.87
CA GLU A 554 -3.40 -20.92 -12.19
C GLU A 554 -1.98 -21.37 -12.55
N ALA A 555 -1.27 -20.61 -13.39
CA ALA A 555 0.12 -20.93 -13.77
C ALA A 555 1.07 -20.92 -12.56
N VAL A 556 0.99 -19.88 -11.71
CA VAL A 556 1.84 -19.75 -10.52
C VAL A 556 1.55 -20.88 -9.51
N LYS A 557 0.27 -21.20 -9.25
CA LYS A 557 -0.12 -22.32 -8.39
C LYS A 557 0.38 -23.66 -8.91
N GLY A 558 0.20 -23.93 -10.21
CA GLY A 558 0.68 -25.16 -10.86
C GLY A 558 2.21 -25.34 -10.76
N CYS A 559 2.95 -24.25 -10.55
CA CYS A 559 4.39 -24.25 -10.38
C CYS A 559 4.88 -24.21 -8.93
N PHE A 560 4.03 -24.11 -7.88
CA PHE A 560 4.49 -24.18 -6.47
C PHE A 560 5.42 -25.39 -6.18
N PRO A 561 5.14 -26.63 -6.67
CA PRO A 561 6.03 -27.77 -6.48
C PRO A 561 7.41 -27.63 -7.15
N GLN A 562 7.51 -26.82 -8.22
CA GLN A 562 8.72 -26.60 -9.00
C GLN A 562 9.51 -25.36 -8.56
N LEU A 563 8.85 -24.43 -7.87
CA LEU A 563 9.37 -23.16 -7.37
C LEU A 563 9.70 -23.24 -5.87
N SER A 564 8.82 -22.73 -5.01
CA SER A 564 9.00 -22.62 -3.56
C SER A 564 9.26 -23.97 -2.90
N HIS A 565 8.54 -25.04 -3.25
CA HIS A 565 8.71 -26.34 -2.59
C HIS A 565 10.10 -26.94 -2.86
N ARG A 566 10.63 -26.81 -4.08
CA ARG A 566 12.01 -27.21 -4.44
C ARG A 566 13.02 -26.31 -3.75
N TYR A 567 12.88 -24.99 -3.90
CA TYR A 567 13.84 -24.03 -3.35
C TYR A 567 13.97 -24.14 -1.83
N TYR A 568 12.85 -24.18 -1.08
CA TYR A 568 12.90 -24.28 0.37
C TYR A 568 13.40 -25.66 0.85
N LYS A 569 13.18 -26.73 0.08
CA LYS A 569 13.84 -28.03 0.32
C LYS A 569 15.36 -27.98 0.09
N LEU A 570 15.85 -27.14 -0.82
CA LEU A 570 17.27 -26.90 -1.02
C LEU A 570 17.85 -26.04 0.12
N LYS A 571 17.16 -24.95 0.52
CA LYS A 571 17.53 -24.12 1.68
C LYS A 571 17.59 -24.93 2.97
N ALA A 572 16.65 -25.84 3.20
CA ALA A 572 16.66 -26.75 4.35
C ALA A 572 17.97 -27.57 4.44
N LYS A 573 18.45 -28.14 3.32
CA LYS A 573 19.75 -28.84 3.26
C LYS A 573 20.92 -27.92 3.62
N TRP A 574 20.95 -26.69 3.12
CA TRP A 574 22.01 -25.72 3.42
C TRP A 574 22.03 -25.31 4.90
N PHE A 575 20.89 -25.36 5.58
CA PHE A 575 20.75 -25.13 7.02
C PHE A 575 20.94 -26.43 7.85
N GLY A 576 21.16 -27.58 7.21
CA GLY A 576 21.39 -28.87 7.88
C GLY A 576 20.14 -29.49 8.51
N VAL A 577 18.95 -29.18 8.02
CA VAL A 577 17.65 -29.65 8.57
C VAL A 577 16.78 -30.30 7.49
N ASP A 578 15.96 -31.28 7.87
CA ASP A 578 14.98 -31.89 6.96
C ASP A 578 13.76 -30.98 6.70
N VAL A 579 13.39 -30.17 7.70
CA VAL A 579 12.25 -29.25 7.71
C VAL A 579 12.66 -28.00 8.48
N MET A 580 12.58 -26.84 7.85
CA MET A 580 12.85 -25.54 8.46
C MET A 580 11.70 -25.09 9.36
N ASP A 581 11.97 -24.30 10.39
CA ASP A 581 10.90 -23.58 11.08
C ASP A 581 10.53 -22.30 10.29
N TYR A 582 9.27 -21.86 10.39
CA TYR A 582 8.77 -20.72 9.59
C TYR A 582 9.55 -19.40 9.78
N TRP A 583 10.21 -19.22 10.92
CA TRP A 583 11.07 -18.05 11.20
C TRP A 583 12.42 -18.08 10.46
N ASP A 584 12.81 -19.22 9.87
CA ASP A 584 14.03 -19.36 9.07
C ASP A 584 13.79 -19.09 7.57
N ARG A 585 12.55 -18.85 7.13
CA ARG A 585 12.21 -18.54 5.73
C ARG A 585 13.04 -17.38 5.18
N ASN A 586 13.12 -16.28 5.93
CA ASN A 586 13.84 -15.06 5.57
C ASN A 586 15.32 -15.06 6.03
N ALA A 587 15.83 -16.18 6.55
CA ALA A 587 17.19 -16.23 7.07
C ALA A 587 18.23 -16.08 5.94
N PRO A 588 19.25 -15.20 6.08
CA PRO A 588 20.34 -15.11 5.10
C PRO A 588 21.16 -16.40 5.08
N LEU A 589 21.80 -16.71 3.95
CA LEU A 589 22.68 -17.88 3.88
C LEU A 589 23.87 -17.73 4.84
N PRO A 590 24.33 -18.82 5.51
CA PRO A 590 25.43 -18.77 6.48
C PRO A 590 26.76 -18.23 5.96
N ASP A 591 26.91 -18.23 4.64
CA ASP A 591 28.13 -17.97 3.88
C ASP A 591 28.23 -16.52 3.35
N ASP A 592 27.26 -15.65 3.60
CA ASP A 592 27.19 -14.31 2.98
C ASP A 592 28.30 -13.35 3.41
N ASP A 593 29.21 -13.06 2.47
CA ASP A 593 30.35 -12.14 2.61
C ASP A 593 29.90 -10.73 2.17
N ASP A 594 29.86 -9.76 3.10
CA ASP A 594 29.37 -8.38 2.93
C ASP A 594 30.20 -7.52 1.92
N ARG A 595 30.18 -7.89 0.62
CA ARG A 595 30.92 -7.24 -0.47
C ARG A 595 30.43 -5.82 -0.74
N LYS A 596 31.40 -4.93 -1.01
CA LYS A 596 31.17 -3.54 -1.42
C LYS A 596 31.43 -3.30 -2.90
N TYR A 597 30.68 -2.34 -3.45
CA TYR A 597 30.79 -1.74 -4.77
C TYR A 597 30.91 -0.23 -4.61
N THR A 598 31.79 0.42 -5.38
CA THR A 598 31.79 1.89 -5.49
C THR A 598 30.64 2.36 -6.39
N TRP A 599 30.31 3.65 -6.33
CA TRP A 599 29.30 4.25 -7.21
C TRP A 599 29.68 4.14 -8.69
N GLU A 600 30.97 4.32 -9.01
CA GLU A 600 31.49 4.14 -10.38
C GLU A 600 31.33 2.68 -10.84
N GLN A 601 31.63 1.71 -9.98
CA GLN A 601 31.42 0.29 -10.28
C GLN A 601 29.94 -0.04 -10.47
N ALA A 602 29.05 0.58 -9.69
CA ALA A 602 27.61 0.43 -9.85
C ALA A 602 27.15 0.99 -11.20
N ARG A 603 27.45 2.27 -11.49
CA ARG A 603 27.18 2.93 -12.78
C ARG A 603 27.66 2.09 -13.97
N ASP A 604 28.93 1.69 -13.97
CA ASP A 604 29.57 0.98 -15.09
C ASP A 604 29.04 -0.46 -15.25
N THR A 605 28.51 -1.05 -14.17
CA THR A 605 27.80 -2.33 -14.23
C THR A 605 26.41 -2.17 -14.85
N VAL A 606 25.61 -1.20 -14.39
CA VAL A 606 24.25 -0.96 -14.91
C VAL A 606 24.30 -0.49 -16.38
N LEU A 607 25.03 0.59 -16.68
CA LEU A 607 25.14 1.11 -18.06
C LEU A 607 25.82 0.09 -18.99
N GLY A 608 26.77 -0.71 -18.50
CA GLY A 608 27.38 -1.79 -19.25
C GLY A 608 26.40 -2.92 -19.61
N ALA A 609 25.52 -3.30 -18.68
CA ALA A 609 24.46 -4.29 -18.93
C ALA A 609 23.40 -3.76 -19.91
N TYR A 610 22.96 -2.51 -19.71
CA TYR A 610 22.02 -1.83 -20.61
C TYR A 610 22.60 -1.71 -22.03
N GLY A 611 23.87 -1.31 -22.15
CA GLY A 611 24.53 -1.10 -23.45
C GLY A 611 24.82 -2.39 -24.22
N ALA A 612 24.98 -3.52 -23.52
CA ALA A 612 25.08 -4.84 -24.12
C ALA A 612 23.74 -5.32 -24.71
N PHE A 613 22.61 -4.86 -24.17
CA PHE A 613 21.27 -5.11 -24.69
C PHE A 613 20.87 -4.12 -25.79
N SER A 614 21.06 -2.82 -25.56
CA SER A 614 20.74 -1.75 -26.50
C SER A 614 21.56 -0.48 -26.22
N PRO A 615 22.37 0.01 -27.18
CA PRO A 615 23.07 1.29 -27.05
C PRO A 615 22.14 2.48 -26.78
N ASP A 616 20.96 2.51 -27.40
CA ASP A 616 19.93 3.54 -27.19
C ASP A 616 19.45 3.57 -25.72
N MET A 617 19.26 2.40 -25.11
CA MET A 617 18.83 2.27 -23.71
C MET A 617 19.91 2.78 -22.75
N ALA A 618 21.18 2.49 -23.06
CA ALA A 618 22.32 3.00 -22.30
C ALA A 618 22.52 4.51 -22.46
N GLU A 619 22.33 5.09 -23.64
CA GLU A 619 22.47 6.55 -23.81
C GLU A 619 21.34 7.31 -23.09
N VAL A 620 20.11 6.78 -23.07
CA VAL A 620 19.04 7.35 -22.23
C VAL A 620 19.39 7.24 -20.74
N GLY A 621 19.86 6.08 -20.28
CA GLY A 621 20.26 5.87 -18.88
C GLY A 621 21.46 6.72 -18.45
N LYS A 622 22.44 6.91 -19.34
CA LYS A 622 23.65 7.71 -19.11
C LYS A 622 23.33 9.17 -18.78
N ARG A 623 22.27 9.75 -19.36
CA ARG A 623 21.83 11.13 -19.07
C ARG A 623 21.58 11.37 -17.58
N PHE A 624 21.11 10.38 -16.83
CA PHE A 624 20.86 10.51 -15.38
C PHE A 624 22.13 10.74 -14.58
N PHE A 625 23.23 10.08 -14.97
CA PHE A 625 24.54 10.22 -14.34
C PHE A 625 25.28 11.48 -14.83
N ASP A 626 25.08 11.88 -16.09
CA ASP A 626 25.72 13.06 -16.68
C ASP A 626 25.15 14.40 -16.19
N ASN A 627 23.89 14.45 -15.71
CA ASN A 627 23.13 15.69 -15.47
C ASN A 627 22.59 15.85 -14.03
N ASN A 628 23.10 15.12 -13.03
CA ASN A 628 22.62 15.16 -11.63
C ASN A 628 21.10 14.88 -11.47
N TRP A 629 20.59 13.81 -12.08
CA TRP A 629 19.19 13.40 -11.91
C TRP A 629 18.98 12.32 -10.83
N ILE A 630 20.05 12.00 -10.08
CA ILE A 630 20.06 10.94 -9.07
C ILE A 630 20.50 11.52 -7.72
N ASP A 631 19.69 11.32 -6.69
CA ASP A 631 20.05 11.56 -5.29
C ASP A 631 20.40 10.24 -4.62
N ALA A 632 21.70 9.94 -4.53
CA ALA A 632 22.25 8.66 -4.08
C ALA A 632 22.72 8.55 -2.61
N PRO A 633 23.23 9.59 -1.92
CA PRO A 633 23.79 9.42 -0.58
C PRO A 633 22.71 9.17 0.47
N VAL A 634 23.02 8.32 1.45
CA VAL A 634 22.21 8.15 2.66
C VAL A 634 22.55 9.29 3.62
N ARG A 635 21.57 10.13 3.96
CA ARG A 635 21.70 11.24 4.92
C ARG A 635 20.53 11.25 5.91
N PRO A 636 20.71 11.77 7.14
CA PRO A 636 19.60 11.95 8.08
C PRO A 636 18.45 12.74 7.44
N GLY A 637 17.21 12.38 7.77
CA GLY A 637 16.02 13.08 7.27
C GLY A 637 15.60 12.72 5.84
N LYS A 638 16.50 12.28 4.95
CA LYS A 638 16.13 11.81 3.59
C LYS A 638 15.12 10.65 3.66
N SER A 639 14.22 10.60 2.69
CA SER A 639 13.26 9.50 2.54
C SER A 639 13.96 8.13 2.53
N PRO A 640 13.42 7.13 3.24
CA PRO A 640 13.84 5.74 3.07
C PRO A 640 13.52 5.25 1.65
N GLY A 641 13.98 4.03 1.33
CA GLY A 641 13.63 3.34 0.10
C GLY A 641 14.37 3.86 -1.13
N ALA A 642 13.71 3.75 -2.27
CA ALA A 642 14.14 4.23 -3.58
C ALA A 642 12.90 4.47 -4.46
N PHE A 643 13.00 5.35 -5.45
CA PHE A 643 11.96 5.56 -6.47
C PHE A 643 12.48 6.32 -7.71
N ALA A 644 11.77 6.16 -8.82
CA ALA A 644 11.90 6.95 -10.05
C ALA A 644 10.66 7.83 -10.27
N HIS A 645 10.77 9.14 -10.04
CA HIS A 645 9.67 10.09 -10.14
C HIS A 645 9.55 10.65 -11.57
N PRO A 646 8.43 10.47 -12.30
CA PRO A 646 8.29 10.82 -13.72
C PRO A 646 8.31 12.33 -14.00
N THR A 647 7.92 13.13 -13.01
CA THR A 647 7.68 14.58 -13.07
C THR A 647 6.66 14.98 -14.13
N VAL A 648 7.09 15.54 -15.26
CA VAL A 648 6.28 15.94 -16.41
C VAL A 648 7.08 15.78 -17.71
N PRO A 649 6.45 15.46 -18.87
CA PRO A 649 7.19 15.20 -20.11
C PRO A 649 8.01 16.35 -20.71
N THR A 650 7.86 17.59 -20.22
CA THR A 650 8.67 18.75 -20.61
C THR A 650 9.94 18.91 -19.77
N VAL A 651 10.11 18.08 -18.74
CA VAL A 651 11.31 17.94 -17.90
C VAL A 651 11.70 16.45 -17.94
N HIS A 652 12.73 16.06 -17.22
CA HIS A 652 13.13 14.66 -17.04
C HIS A 652 12.61 14.12 -15.69
N PRO A 653 12.52 12.79 -15.54
CA PRO A 653 12.37 12.18 -14.23
C PRO A 653 13.59 12.38 -13.32
N TYR A 654 13.41 12.03 -12.04
CA TYR A 654 14.46 12.00 -11.02
C TYR A 654 14.46 10.68 -10.26
N LEU A 655 15.65 10.18 -9.90
CA LEU A 655 15.81 8.96 -9.11
C LEU A 655 16.26 9.31 -7.68
N LEU A 656 15.57 8.77 -6.67
CA LEU A 656 16.07 8.70 -5.30
C LEU A 656 16.56 7.28 -5.04
N VAL A 657 17.81 7.13 -4.58
CA VAL A 657 18.33 5.86 -4.07
C VAL A 657 19.09 6.09 -2.76
N ASN A 658 19.22 5.05 -1.93
CA ASN A 658 19.93 5.09 -0.66
C ASN A 658 21.14 4.14 -0.71
N PHE A 659 22.22 4.57 -1.35
CA PHE A 659 23.36 3.72 -1.70
C PHE A 659 24.35 3.51 -0.54
N LEU A 660 24.62 2.26 -0.18
CA LEU A 660 25.58 1.82 0.84
C LEU A 660 26.65 0.86 0.29
N GLY A 661 26.70 0.71 -1.05
CA GLY A 661 27.65 -0.13 -1.78
C GLY A 661 27.36 -1.63 -1.78
N LYS A 662 26.19 -2.11 -1.33
CA LYS A 662 25.88 -3.56 -1.37
C LYS A 662 25.46 -4.00 -2.78
N SER A 663 25.55 -5.30 -3.07
CA SER A 663 25.02 -5.88 -4.32
C SER A 663 23.55 -5.54 -4.57
N ARG A 664 22.72 -5.52 -3.52
CA ARG A 664 21.30 -5.14 -3.59
C ARG A 664 21.13 -3.68 -4.02
N ASP A 665 21.98 -2.78 -3.57
CA ASP A 665 21.94 -1.35 -3.92
C ASP A 665 22.26 -1.14 -5.41
N VAL A 666 23.08 -2.00 -6.03
CA VAL A 666 23.33 -2.02 -7.48
C VAL A 666 22.10 -2.51 -8.26
N MET A 667 21.36 -3.50 -7.72
CA MET A 667 20.07 -3.93 -8.29
C MET A 667 19.02 -2.83 -8.18
N THR A 668 18.90 -2.15 -7.04
CA THR A 668 18.02 -0.98 -6.87
C THR A 668 18.38 0.14 -7.85
N LEU A 669 19.67 0.44 -8.06
CA LEU A 669 20.07 1.41 -9.09
C LEU A 669 19.66 0.97 -10.51
N ALA A 670 19.78 -0.32 -10.83
CA ALA A 670 19.33 -0.87 -12.12
C ALA A 670 17.80 -0.87 -12.28
N HIS A 671 17.07 -0.97 -11.17
CA HIS A 671 15.61 -0.94 -11.09
C HIS A 671 15.08 0.47 -11.34
N GLU A 672 15.52 1.46 -10.56
CA GLU A 672 15.08 2.86 -10.70
C GLU A 672 15.51 3.46 -12.05
N LEU A 673 16.70 3.12 -12.55
CA LEU A 673 17.14 3.57 -13.87
C LEU A 673 16.26 2.99 -14.99
N GLY A 674 15.68 1.80 -14.79
CA GLY A 674 14.77 1.17 -15.76
C GLY A 674 13.47 1.95 -15.87
N HIS A 675 12.85 2.30 -14.74
CA HIS A 675 11.72 3.23 -14.72
C HIS A 675 12.10 4.59 -15.32
N GLY A 676 13.25 5.16 -14.97
CA GLY A 676 13.71 6.44 -15.52
C GLY A 676 13.85 6.42 -17.05
N VAL A 677 14.44 5.37 -17.61
CA VAL A 677 14.54 5.17 -19.06
C VAL A 677 13.15 5.03 -19.69
N HIS A 678 12.24 4.29 -19.08
CA HIS A 678 10.85 4.15 -19.54
C HIS A 678 10.13 5.50 -19.57
N GLN A 679 10.21 6.28 -18.49
CA GLN A 679 9.58 7.59 -18.35
C GLN A 679 10.10 8.59 -19.40
N VAL A 680 11.41 8.59 -19.69
CA VAL A 680 12.00 9.41 -20.77
C VAL A 680 11.56 8.96 -22.17
N LEU A 681 11.36 7.67 -22.40
CA LEU A 681 10.89 7.13 -23.69
C LEU A 681 9.39 7.38 -23.91
N ALA A 682 8.57 7.20 -22.88
CA ALA A 682 7.12 7.39 -22.93
C ALA A 682 6.70 8.86 -22.96
N GLY A 683 7.51 9.79 -22.46
CA GLY A 683 7.22 11.24 -22.43
C GLY A 683 6.87 11.84 -23.80
N GLY A 684 7.29 11.23 -24.90
CA GLY A 684 6.89 11.63 -26.25
C GLY A 684 5.38 11.55 -26.53
N GLN A 685 4.60 10.87 -25.68
CA GLN A 685 3.14 10.74 -25.79
C GLN A 685 2.35 11.89 -25.14
N GLY A 686 3.01 12.81 -24.41
CA GLY A 686 2.31 13.80 -23.59
C GLY A 686 1.88 13.25 -22.22
N LEU A 687 1.45 14.14 -21.32
CA LEU A 687 1.22 13.82 -19.90
C LEU A 687 0.07 12.82 -19.72
N LEU A 688 -0.99 12.90 -20.53
CA LEU A 688 -2.16 12.04 -20.39
C LEU A 688 -1.98 10.62 -20.93
N MET A 689 -0.87 10.36 -21.65
CA MET A 689 -0.66 9.11 -22.39
C MET A 689 0.73 8.50 -22.19
N SER A 690 1.67 9.20 -21.55
CA SER A 690 2.96 8.65 -21.12
C SER A 690 2.84 7.74 -19.90
N ASP A 691 1.85 7.96 -19.03
CA ASP A 691 1.63 7.14 -17.83
C ASP A 691 1.18 5.72 -18.17
N THR A 692 1.59 4.74 -17.37
CA THR A 692 1.38 3.30 -17.63
C THR A 692 0.63 2.65 -16.48
N PRO A 693 -0.34 1.75 -16.73
CA PRO A 693 -1.00 1.02 -15.65
C PRO A 693 0.03 0.22 -14.85
N LEU A 694 -0.20 0.09 -13.54
CA LEU A 694 0.69 -0.54 -12.56
C LEU A 694 1.28 -1.89 -13.03
N THR A 695 0.45 -2.72 -13.66
CA THR A 695 0.79 -4.04 -14.20
C THR A 695 1.84 -4.01 -15.34
N LEU A 696 2.10 -2.83 -15.92
CA LEU A 696 3.10 -2.60 -16.96
C LEU A 696 4.22 -1.63 -16.52
N ALA A 697 4.03 -0.88 -15.42
CA ALA A 697 5.04 0.07 -14.91
C ALA A 697 6.39 -0.61 -14.58
N GLU A 698 6.32 -1.83 -14.04
CA GLU A 698 7.49 -2.67 -13.69
C GLU A 698 8.24 -3.26 -14.89
N THR A 699 7.73 -3.09 -16.12
CA THR A 699 8.28 -3.77 -17.31
C THR A 699 9.73 -3.38 -17.61
N ALA A 700 10.11 -2.15 -17.26
CA ALA A 700 11.45 -1.61 -17.54
C ALA A 700 12.42 -1.75 -16.37
N SER A 701 11.94 -1.57 -15.13
CA SER A 701 12.72 -1.70 -13.90
C SER A 701 13.25 -3.12 -13.73
N VAL A 702 12.36 -4.11 -13.70
CA VAL A 702 12.71 -5.52 -13.48
C VAL A 702 13.50 -6.09 -14.67
N PHE A 703 13.28 -5.62 -15.91
CA PHE A 703 14.06 -6.06 -17.07
C PHE A 703 15.50 -5.51 -17.02
N GLY A 704 15.66 -4.22 -16.69
CA GLY A 704 16.97 -3.61 -16.45
C GLY A 704 17.74 -4.26 -15.29
N GLU A 705 17.03 -4.61 -14.21
CA GLU A 705 17.56 -5.40 -13.11
C GLU A 705 18.01 -6.79 -13.57
N MET A 706 17.20 -7.51 -14.36
CA MET A 706 17.54 -8.85 -14.87
C MET A 706 18.76 -8.83 -15.82
N LEU A 707 18.89 -7.82 -16.68
CA LEU A 707 20.12 -7.60 -17.47
C LEU A 707 21.34 -7.41 -16.57
N THR A 708 21.21 -6.56 -15.54
CA THR A 708 22.33 -6.22 -14.64
C THR A 708 22.71 -7.40 -13.75
N PHE A 709 21.74 -8.14 -13.22
CA PHE A 709 21.95 -9.36 -12.45
C PHE A 709 22.72 -10.40 -13.27
N ARG A 710 22.32 -10.65 -14.52
CA ARG A 710 23.01 -11.59 -15.43
C ARG A 710 24.45 -11.14 -15.71
N ALA A 711 24.66 -9.86 -16.03
CA ALA A 711 25.98 -9.29 -16.26
C ALA A 711 26.90 -9.35 -15.02
N MET A 712 26.34 -9.24 -13.80
CA MET A 712 27.10 -9.44 -12.56
C MET A 712 27.39 -10.92 -12.32
N LEU A 713 26.41 -11.80 -12.53
CA LEU A 713 26.50 -13.24 -12.31
C LEU A 713 27.53 -13.89 -13.24
N GLU A 714 27.56 -13.52 -14.51
CA GLU A 714 28.55 -13.97 -15.51
C GLU A 714 29.99 -13.52 -15.21
N ARG A 715 30.15 -12.40 -14.49
CA ARG A 715 31.45 -11.91 -14.03
C ARG A 715 31.90 -12.53 -12.71
N GLU A 716 31.01 -13.19 -11.97
CA GLU A 716 31.35 -13.79 -10.69
C GLU A 716 32.00 -15.17 -10.87
N THR A 717 33.20 -15.32 -10.33
CA THR A 717 34.06 -16.51 -10.47
C THR A 717 34.15 -17.35 -9.20
N SER A 718 33.72 -16.81 -8.06
CA SER A 718 33.56 -17.52 -6.79
C SER A 718 32.28 -18.37 -6.82
N PRO A 719 32.35 -19.71 -6.76
CA PRO A 719 31.14 -20.56 -6.72
C PRO A 719 30.28 -20.28 -5.49
N LYS A 720 30.93 -19.96 -4.35
CA LYS A 720 30.29 -19.55 -3.10
C LYS A 720 29.42 -18.31 -3.32
N SER A 721 30.00 -17.25 -3.91
CA SER A 721 29.33 -15.96 -4.14
C SER A 721 28.27 -16.06 -5.24
N ARG A 722 28.54 -16.80 -6.32
CA ARG A 722 27.57 -17.08 -7.38
C ARG A 722 26.31 -17.79 -6.84
N ARG A 723 26.48 -18.82 -6.00
CA ARG A 723 25.38 -19.52 -5.33
C ARG A 723 24.55 -18.57 -4.45
N ILE A 724 25.20 -17.65 -3.72
CA ILE A 724 24.50 -16.66 -2.88
C ILE A 724 23.70 -15.66 -3.72
N MET A 725 24.27 -15.16 -4.81
CA MET A 725 23.56 -14.27 -5.75
C MET A 725 22.32 -14.94 -6.36
N LEU A 726 22.45 -16.19 -6.82
CA LEU A 726 21.34 -16.99 -7.33
C LEU A 726 20.27 -17.24 -6.26
N ALA A 727 20.68 -17.65 -5.05
CA ALA A 727 19.75 -17.92 -3.95
C ALA A 727 18.97 -16.66 -3.53
N SER A 728 19.63 -15.49 -3.42
CA SER A 728 18.95 -14.22 -3.17
C SER A 728 17.93 -13.93 -4.26
N LYS A 729 18.33 -13.96 -5.54
CA LYS A 729 17.42 -13.62 -6.65
C LYS A 729 16.23 -14.58 -6.73
N VAL A 730 16.41 -15.87 -6.43
CA VAL A 730 15.30 -16.83 -6.33
C VAL A 730 14.40 -16.54 -5.12
N GLU A 731 14.94 -16.16 -3.96
CA GLU A 731 14.11 -15.73 -2.82
C GLU A 731 13.34 -14.44 -3.11
N ASP A 732 13.96 -13.46 -3.76
CA ASP A 732 13.31 -12.22 -4.18
C ASP A 732 12.16 -12.52 -5.15
N MET A 733 12.38 -13.35 -6.18
CA MET A 733 11.35 -13.76 -7.14
C MET A 733 10.22 -14.60 -6.48
N ILE A 734 10.53 -15.47 -5.52
CA ILE A 734 9.51 -16.20 -4.74
C ILE A 734 8.69 -15.23 -3.86
N ASN A 735 9.31 -14.18 -3.31
CA ASN A 735 8.62 -13.15 -2.53
C ASN A 735 7.76 -12.20 -3.40
N THR A 736 8.13 -11.98 -4.66
CA THR A 736 7.38 -11.14 -5.62
C THR A 736 6.26 -11.91 -6.35
N VAL A 737 6.45 -13.21 -6.61
CA VAL A 737 5.49 -14.04 -7.36
C VAL A 737 4.67 -14.95 -6.44
N VAL A 738 5.29 -15.97 -5.84
CA VAL A 738 4.59 -17.03 -5.09
C VAL A 738 3.87 -16.46 -3.86
N ARG A 739 4.55 -15.62 -3.07
CA ARG A 739 4.00 -14.99 -1.86
C ARG A 739 2.82 -14.05 -2.19
N GLN A 740 2.89 -13.31 -3.30
CA GLN A 740 1.84 -12.36 -3.67
C GLN A 740 0.62 -13.05 -4.30
N VAL A 741 0.81 -14.10 -5.10
CA VAL A 741 -0.29 -14.97 -5.56
C VAL A 741 -0.91 -15.76 -4.41
N ALA A 742 -0.15 -16.13 -3.38
CA ALA A 742 -0.72 -16.66 -2.14
C ALA A 742 -1.58 -15.59 -1.44
N PHE A 743 -1.09 -14.37 -1.29
CA PHE A 743 -1.84 -13.27 -0.66
C PHE A 743 -3.16 -12.97 -1.42
N TYR A 744 -3.14 -12.91 -2.76
CA TYR A 744 -4.36 -12.76 -3.57
C TYR A 744 -5.37 -13.89 -3.37
N GLN A 745 -4.92 -15.15 -3.22
CA GLN A 745 -5.80 -16.27 -2.92
C GLN A 745 -6.44 -16.17 -1.53
N PHE A 746 -5.68 -15.73 -0.52
CA PHE A 746 -6.22 -15.47 0.81
C PHE A 746 -7.31 -14.39 0.78
N GLU A 747 -7.08 -13.27 0.09
CA GLU A 747 -8.11 -12.25 -0.12
C GLU A 747 -9.34 -12.81 -0.84
N SER A 748 -9.13 -13.61 -1.89
CA SER A 748 -10.22 -14.21 -2.68
C SER A 748 -11.12 -15.10 -1.81
N LEU A 749 -10.52 -16.02 -1.05
CA LEU A 749 -11.24 -16.89 -0.11
C LEU A 749 -11.94 -16.09 1.00
N LEU A 750 -11.28 -15.06 1.55
CA LEU A 750 -11.83 -14.22 2.60
C LEU A 750 -13.06 -13.45 2.12
N HIS A 751 -12.98 -12.76 0.97
CA HIS A 751 -14.11 -11.99 0.44
C HIS A 751 -15.28 -12.88 -0.03
N ASP A 752 -15.01 -14.05 -0.62
CA ASP A 752 -16.06 -14.99 -1.05
C ASP A 752 -16.75 -15.70 0.12
N GLU A 753 -16.05 -15.94 1.23
CA GLU A 753 -16.68 -16.45 2.46
C GLU A 753 -17.40 -15.32 3.22
N ARG A 754 -16.85 -14.10 3.25
CA ARG A 754 -17.47 -12.91 3.84
C ARG A 754 -18.82 -12.56 3.20
N ARG A 755 -19.02 -12.87 1.92
CA ARG A 755 -20.31 -12.76 1.22
C ARG A 755 -21.42 -13.63 1.85
N ARG A 756 -21.08 -14.61 2.70
CA ARG A 756 -22.01 -15.56 3.34
C ARG A 756 -22.26 -15.31 4.83
N GLY A 757 -21.33 -14.64 5.52
CA GLY A 757 -21.39 -14.42 6.96
C GLY A 757 -20.22 -13.57 7.46
N GLU A 758 -20.14 -13.33 8.76
CA GLU A 758 -18.97 -12.71 9.39
C GLU A 758 -17.98 -13.80 9.83
N LEU A 759 -16.69 -13.57 9.63
CA LEU A 759 -15.64 -14.56 9.82
C LEU A 759 -14.96 -14.37 11.18
N SER A 760 -14.87 -15.42 11.98
CA SER A 760 -14.16 -15.36 13.26
C SER A 760 -12.63 -15.24 13.04
N PRO A 761 -11.86 -14.72 14.02
CA PRO A 761 -10.40 -14.64 13.92
C PRO A 761 -9.74 -16.00 13.62
N GLU A 762 -10.32 -17.07 14.18
CA GLU A 762 -9.88 -18.46 13.98
C GLU A 762 -10.10 -18.87 12.53
N ARG A 763 -11.28 -18.58 11.96
CA ARG A 763 -11.64 -18.94 10.58
C ARG A 763 -10.79 -18.19 9.55
N ILE A 764 -10.51 -16.90 9.79
CA ILE A 764 -9.55 -16.14 8.96
C ILE A 764 -8.15 -16.76 9.08
N GLY A 765 -7.75 -17.18 10.28
CA GLY A 765 -6.50 -17.93 10.51
C GLY A 765 -6.43 -19.28 9.77
N GLU A 766 -7.54 -20.03 9.69
CA GLU A 766 -7.62 -21.27 8.90
C GLU A 766 -7.44 -21.02 7.39
N LEU A 767 -8.09 -19.99 6.86
CA LEU A 767 -7.92 -19.58 5.45
C LEU A 767 -6.46 -19.20 5.19
N TRP A 768 -5.86 -18.37 6.05
CA TRP A 768 -4.44 -18.01 5.97
C TRP A 768 -3.52 -19.24 6.00
N MET A 769 -3.69 -20.13 6.97
CA MET A 769 -2.85 -21.33 7.14
C MET A 769 -2.94 -22.28 5.95
N SER A 770 -4.13 -22.49 5.38
CA SER A 770 -4.31 -23.33 4.19
C SER A 770 -3.54 -22.81 2.97
N VAL A 771 -3.58 -21.49 2.75
CA VAL A 771 -2.88 -20.79 1.67
C VAL A 771 -1.37 -20.74 1.87
N GLN A 772 -0.88 -20.49 3.09
CA GLN A 772 0.57 -20.54 3.38
C GLN A 772 1.12 -21.96 3.27
N ALA A 773 0.37 -22.99 3.67
CA ALA A 773 0.79 -24.39 3.53
C ALA A 773 0.88 -24.84 2.06
N ASP A 774 -0.10 -24.49 1.22
CA ASP A 774 -0.09 -24.78 -0.22
C ASP A 774 1.07 -24.08 -0.95
N SER A 775 1.27 -22.78 -0.68
CA SER A 775 2.28 -21.97 -1.37
C SER A 775 3.72 -22.20 -0.90
N LEU A 776 3.97 -22.45 0.39
CA LEU A 776 5.32 -22.68 0.93
C LEU A 776 5.72 -24.17 0.91
N GLY A 777 4.75 -25.07 0.98
CA GLY A 777 4.94 -26.52 0.85
C GLY A 777 5.51 -27.22 2.09
N PRO A 778 5.84 -28.53 1.96
CA PRO A 778 6.17 -29.40 3.09
C PRO A 778 7.57 -29.16 3.70
N ALA A 779 8.32 -28.16 3.23
CA ALA A 779 9.64 -27.82 3.75
C ALA A 779 9.60 -27.03 5.08
N PHE A 780 8.41 -26.64 5.56
CA PHE A 780 8.21 -25.84 6.76
C PHE A 780 7.45 -26.52 7.89
N ARG A 781 7.86 -26.21 9.11
CA ARG A 781 7.11 -26.36 10.35
C ARG A 781 6.52 -25.01 10.73
N PHE A 782 5.20 -24.98 10.91
CA PHE A 782 4.47 -23.83 11.41
C PHE A 782 4.02 -24.12 12.85
N ASP A 783 4.24 -23.17 13.75
CA ASP A 783 3.63 -23.19 15.08
C ASP A 783 2.32 -22.39 15.07
N ASP A 784 1.44 -22.70 16.02
CA ASP A 784 0.02 -22.30 16.04
C ASP A 784 -0.24 -20.79 15.87
N GLU A 785 0.62 -19.96 16.46
CA GLU A 785 0.55 -18.49 16.39
C GLU A 785 0.79 -17.91 14.98
N TYR A 786 1.37 -18.70 14.06
CA TYR A 786 1.54 -18.28 12.66
C TYR A 786 0.20 -18.03 11.96
N ARG A 787 -0.90 -18.58 12.50
CA ARG A 787 -2.27 -18.32 12.03
C ARG A 787 -2.65 -16.83 12.04
N HIS A 788 -1.96 -16.00 12.82
CA HIS A 788 -2.25 -14.57 12.97
C HIS A 788 -1.40 -13.68 12.03
N PHE A 789 -0.48 -14.23 11.24
CA PHE A 789 0.44 -13.43 10.43
C PHE A 789 -0.25 -12.66 9.27
N TRP A 790 -1.52 -12.92 8.96
CA TRP A 790 -2.29 -12.07 8.06
C TRP A 790 -2.56 -10.66 8.62
N THR A 791 -2.60 -10.48 9.95
CA THR A 791 -3.04 -9.22 10.57
C THR A 791 -2.06 -8.06 10.42
N TYR A 792 -0.79 -8.30 10.08
CA TYR A 792 0.20 -7.23 9.91
C TYR A 792 0.33 -6.73 8.47
N ILE A 793 -0.42 -7.31 7.52
CA ILE A 793 -0.28 -7.01 6.09
C ILE A 793 -1.21 -5.86 5.69
N PRO A 794 -0.69 -4.64 5.46
CA PRO A 794 -1.53 -3.45 5.22
C PRO A 794 -2.28 -3.51 3.88
N HIS A 795 -1.78 -4.27 2.90
CA HIS A 795 -2.39 -4.38 1.57
C HIS A 795 -3.84 -4.88 1.62
N PHE A 796 -4.17 -5.82 2.51
CA PHE A 796 -5.53 -6.36 2.70
C PHE A 796 -6.53 -5.33 3.25
N VAL A 797 -6.03 -4.23 3.82
CA VAL A 797 -6.81 -3.16 4.46
C VAL A 797 -6.89 -1.95 3.53
N HIS A 798 -5.75 -1.52 2.98
CA HIS A 798 -5.64 -0.27 2.22
C HIS A 798 -5.90 -0.45 0.72
N SER A 799 -5.52 -1.61 0.16
CA SER A 799 -5.53 -1.84 -1.28
C SER A 799 -5.99 -3.27 -1.63
N PRO A 800 -7.25 -3.66 -1.37
CA PRO A 800 -7.72 -5.01 -1.64
C PRO A 800 -7.43 -5.49 -3.07
N PHE A 801 -7.02 -6.75 -3.19
CA PHE A 801 -6.61 -7.47 -4.39
C PHE A 801 -5.40 -6.91 -5.15
N TYR A 802 -4.75 -5.86 -4.66
CA TYR A 802 -3.64 -5.19 -5.36
C TYR A 802 -2.43 -6.10 -5.61
N VAL A 803 -2.16 -7.04 -4.69
CA VAL A 803 -0.90 -7.78 -4.58
C VAL A 803 -0.53 -8.61 -5.83
N TYR A 804 -1.50 -9.09 -6.63
CA TYR A 804 -1.14 -9.87 -7.82
C TYR A 804 -0.39 -9.05 -8.88
N ALA A 805 -0.48 -7.71 -8.85
CA ALA A 805 0.20 -6.85 -9.82
C ALA A 805 1.74 -7.01 -9.78
N TYR A 806 2.31 -7.30 -8.61
CA TYR A 806 3.72 -7.65 -8.46
C TYR A 806 4.09 -8.94 -9.24
N ALA A 807 3.28 -9.98 -9.07
CA ALA A 807 3.47 -11.26 -9.74
C ALA A 807 3.24 -11.15 -11.26
N PHE A 808 2.28 -10.31 -11.67
CA PHE A 808 2.03 -9.96 -13.07
C PHE A 808 3.27 -9.32 -13.69
N GLY A 809 3.80 -8.25 -13.08
CA GLY A 809 4.96 -7.52 -13.59
C GLY A 809 6.22 -8.40 -13.71
N ASP A 810 6.56 -9.16 -12.67
CA ASP A 810 7.73 -10.05 -12.71
C ASP A 810 7.56 -11.19 -13.73
N CYS A 811 6.40 -11.85 -13.80
CA CYS A 811 6.19 -12.93 -14.77
C CYS A 811 6.12 -12.42 -16.23
N LEU A 812 5.56 -11.23 -16.45
CA LEU A 812 5.57 -10.49 -17.72
C LEU A 812 7.01 -10.24 -18.19
N VAL A 813 7.84 -9.67 -17.32
CA VAL A 813 9.23 -9.36 -17.60
C VAL A 813 10.08 -10.60 -17.82
N ASN A 814 9.92 -11.63 -16.99
CA ASN A 814 10.62 -12.89 -17.17
C ASN A 814 10.22 -13.58 -18.50
N SER A 815 8.98 -13.42 -18.95
CA SER A 815 8.53 -13.92 -20.26
C SER A 815 9.17 -13.14 -21.43
N LEU A 816 9.23 -11.80 -21.35
CA LEU A 816 9.96 -10.96 -22.31
C LEU A 816 11.47 -11.30 -22.34
N TYR A 817 12.09 -11.46 -21.17
CA TYR A 817 13.49 -11.89 -21.04
C TYR A 817 13.70 -13.30 -21.60
N SER A 818 12.76 -14.22 -21.41
CA SER A 818 12.77 -15.57 -21.98
C SER A 818 12.76 -15.53 -23.52
N VAL A 819 11.96 -14.65 -24.14
CA VAL A 819 11.98 -14.43 -25.61
C VAL A 819 13.31 -13.85 -26.08
N HIS A 820 13.86 -12.87 -25.35
CA HIS A 820 15.18 -12.30 -25.66
C HIS A 820 16.30 -13.35 -25.60
N ALA A 821 16.40 -14.08 -24.49
CA ALA A 821 17.44 -15.08 -24.25
C ALA A 821 17.38 -16.29 -25.21
N LYS A 822 16.19 -16.63 -25.74
CA LYS A 822 16.00 -17.63 -26.81
C LYS A 822 16.56 -17.18 -28.17
N GLY A 823 16.84 -15.88 -28.36
CA GLY A 823 17.47 -15.33 -29.57
C GLY A 823 16.65 -15.42 -30.86
N GLY A 824 15.39 -15.88 -30.80
CA GLY A 824 14.56 -16.17 -31.98
C GLY A 824 13.83 -14.98 -32.58
N LEU A 825 13.68 -13.87 -31.84
CA LEU A 825 12.98 -12.68 -32.32
C LEU A 825 13.96 -11.63 -32.87
N ALA A 826 13.97 -11.46 -34.20
CA ALA A 826 14.69 -10.38 -34.84
C ALA A 826 14.27 -9.02 -34.28
N ASP A 827 15.25 -8.13 -34.10
CA ASP A 827 15.09 -6.75 -33.63
C ASP A 827 14.37 -6.61 -32.27
N PHE A 828 14.50 -7.60 -31.38
CA PHE A 828 13.93 -7.56 -30.02
C PHE A 828 14.22 -6.23 -29.29
N PRO A 829 15.45 -5.69 -29.24
CA PRO A 829 15.72 -4.46 -28.48
C PRO A 829 15.02 -3.23 -29.05
N ALA A 830 14.81 -3.16 -30.37
CA ALA A 830 14.06 -2.08 -31.00
C ALA A 830 12.57 -2.16 -30.64
N LYS A 831 11.96 -3.35 -30.79
CA LYS A 831 10.56 -3.62 -30.40
C LYS A 831 10.32 -3.36 -28.91
N TYR A 832 11.28 -3.72 -28.06
CA TYR A 832 11.23 -3.45 -26.63
C TYR A 832 11.26 -1.95 -26.33
N LEU A 833 12.12 -1.17 -26.99
CA LEU A 833 12.11 0.29 -26.84
C LEU A 833 10.85 0.94 -27.43
N ASP A 834 10.26 0.40 -28.51
CA ASP A 834 8.98 0.88 -29.05
C ASP A 834 7.79 0.58 -28.12
N MET A 835 7.82 -0.57 -27.44
CA MET A 835 6.88 -0.90 -26.36
C MET A 835 6.99 0.11 -25.20
N LEU A 836 8.22 0.48 -24.78
CA LEU A 836 8.41 1.53 -23.75
C LEU A 836 8.02 2.94 -24.24
N ARG A 837 8.22 3.25 -25.53
CA ARG A 837 7.80 4.53 -26.14
C ARG A 837 6.28 4.68 -26.23
N ALA A 838 5.52 3.57 -26.14
CA ALA A 838 4.06 3.61 -26.23
C ALA A 838 3.38 4.18 -24.97
N GLY A 839 4.01 4.09 -23.79
CA GLY A 839 3.35 4.47 -22.53
C GLY A 839 2.00 3.76 -22.36
N GLY A 840 0.97 4.49 -21.91
CA GLY A 840 -0.40 4.01 -21.80
C GLY A 840 -1.22 4.01 -23.10
N THR A 841 -0.62 4.34 -24.26
CA THR A 841 -1.41 4.41 -25.51
C THR A 841 -1.98 3.06 -25.94
N LEU A 842 -1.29 1.96 -25.63
CA LEU A 842 -1.66 0.59 -25.99
C LEU A 842 -2.00 -0.24 -24.74
N ARG A 843 -2.81 -1.30 -24.89
CA ARG A 843 -3.09 -2.26 -23.82
C ARG A 843 -2.16 -3.46 -23.90
N HIS A 844 -2.13 -4.27 -22.85
CA HIS A 844 -1.20 -5.41 -22.71
C HIS A 844 -1.20 -6.36 -23.92
N GLN A 845 -2.38 -6.64 -24.52
CA GLN A 845 -2.50 -7.45 -25.74
C GLN A 845 -1.73 -6.85 -26.93
N ASP A 846 -1.94 -5.57 -27.22
CA ASP A 846 -1.29 -4.85 -28.33
C ASP A 846 0.21 -4.68 -28.10
N LEU A 847 0.62 -4.48 -26.84
CA LEU A 847 2.03 -4.36 -26.43
C LEU A 847 2.79 -5.68 -26.51
N LEU A 848 2.13 -6.81 -26.28
CA LEU A 848 2.75 -8.15 -26.25
C LEU A 848 2.73 -8.89 -27.59
N ALA A 849 1.78 -8.58 -28.47
CA ALA A 849 1.69 -9.16 -29.81
C ALA A 849 3.00 -9.07 -30.65
N PRO A 850 3.80 -7.98 -30.63
CA PRO A 850 5.09 -7.89 -31.34
C PRO A 850 6.15 -8.93 -30.91
N PHE A 851 5.98 -9.53 -29.72
CA PHE A 851 6.86 -10.55 -29.15
C PHE A 851 6.30 -11.97 -29.29
N GLY A 852 5.07 -12.13 -29.79
CA GLY A 852 4.36 -13.41 -29.85
C GLY A 852 3.88 -13.90 -28.48
N LEU A 853 3.54 -12.97 -27.58
CA LEU A 853 3.13 -13.24 -26.20
C LEU A 853 1.66 -12.83 -26.02
N ASP A 854 0.90 -13.59 -25.20
CA ASP A 854 -0.51 -13.35 -24.91
C ASP A 854 -0.77 -13.60 -23.41
N ALA A 855 -1.20 -12.56 -22.69
CA ALA A 855 -1.48 -12.65 -21.26
C ALA A 855 -2.69 -13.53 -20.91
N GLY A 856 -3.54 -13.85 -21.89
CA GLY A 856 -4.65 -14.79 -21.73
C GLY A 856 -4.23 -16.26 -21.67
N ASP A 857 -2.98 -16.61 -22.04
CA ASP A 857 -2.49 -17.98 -22.06
C ASP A 857 -1.71 -18.33 -20.75
N PRO A 858 -2.13 -19.33 -19.96
CA PRO A 858 -1.34 -19.86 -18.84
C PRO A 858 0.08 -20.30 -19.24
N GLN A 859 0.31 -20.70 -20.50
CA GLN A 859 1.62 -21.08 -21.03
C GLN A 859 2.52 -19.88 -21.39
N PHE A 860 1.97 -18.65 -21.48
CA PHE A 860 2.77 -17.43 -21.43
C PHE A 860 3.32 -17.22 -20.02
N TRP A 861 2.45 -17.16 -19.00
CA TRP A 861 2.86 -16.96 -17.61
C TRP A 861 3.89 -17.99 -17.15
N ARG A 862 3.70 -19.26 -17.53
CA ARG A 862 4.67 -20.33 -17.27
C ARG A 862 6.07 -20.05 -17.82
N GLN A 863 6.21 -19.42 -18.99
CA GLN A 863 7.54 -19.13 -19.57
C GLN A 863 8.34 -18.09 -18.77
N GLY A 864 7.66 -17.25 -17.98
CA GLY A 864 8.30 -16.41 -16.97
C GLY A 864 8.76 -17.24 -15.75
N LEU A 865 7.92 -18.14 -15.27
CA LEU A 865 8.24 -19.04 -14.15
C LEU A 865 9.39 -20.01 -14.47
N ASP A 866 9.48 -20.46 -15.72
CA ASP A 866 10.58 -21.30 -16.22
C ASP A 866 11.96 -20.62 -16.06
N VAL A 867 12.03 -19.28 -16.00
CA VAL A 867 13.27 -18.53 -15.69
C VAL A 867 13.71 -18.74 -14.24
N VAL A 868 12.76 -18.70 -13.29
CA VAL A 868 13.01 -18.97 -11.86
C VAL A 868 13.36 -20.44 -11.65
N ILE A 869 12.67 -21.34 -12.34
CA ILE A 869 12.97 -22.78 -12.32
C ILE A 869 14.40 -23.02 -12.83
N GLY A 870 14.83 -22.36 -13.91
CA GLY A 870 16.21 -22.45 -14.41
C GLY A 870 17.28 -21.98 -13.42
N PHE A 871 16.99 -20.98 -12.58
CA PHE A 871 17.89 -20.58 -11.48
C PHE A 871 17.92 -21.63 -10.35
N ILE A 872 16.79 -22.28 -10.04
CA ILE A 872 16.72 -23.40 -9.08
C ILE A 872 17.49 -24.61 -9.62
N ASP A 873 17.38 -24.90 -10.92
CA ASP A 873 18.11 -25.98 -11.58
C ASP A 873 19.63 -25.72 -11.56
N GLU A 874 20.08 -24.46 -11.74
CA GLU A 874 21.48 -24.08 -11.57
C GLU A 874 21.94 -24.26 -10.11
N LEU A 875 21.12 -23.84 -9.13
CA LEU A 875 21.40 -24.00 -7.70
C LEU A 875 21.43 -25.46 -7.22
N GLU A 876 20.68 -26.38 -7.85
CA GLU A 876 20.73 -27.81 -7.55
C GLU A 876 21.95 -28.52 -8.21
N ALA A 877 22.66 -27.85 -9.12
CA ALA A 877 23.87 -28.35 -9.78
C ALA A 877 25.20 -27.88 -9.14
N MET A 878 25.15 -27.09 -8.05
CA MET A 878 26.30 -26.50 -7.34
C MET A 878 26.58 -27.16 -5.98
#